data_AF-A0A9W6Z9I4-F1
#
_entry.id   AF-A0A9W6Z9I4-F1
#
_cell.length_a   1.000
_cell.length_b   1.000
_cell.length_c   1.000
_cell.angle_alpha   90.00
_cell.angle_beta   90.00
_cell.angle_gamma   90.00
#
_symmetry.space_group_name_H-M   'P 1'
#
loop_
_entity.id
_entity.type
_entity.pdbx_description
1 polymer ?
#
loop_
_entity_poly.entity_id
_entity_poly.type
_entity_poly.pdbx_seq_one_letter_code
_entity_poly.pdbx_strand_id
1 'polypeptide(L)'
;MSDPMAMLDLEKRTGVKNSDVDDFVKKTDALQNAIAGIVSGELDPKTVSLKKYGILTEEEQAEEDARREKNRLEMAARVAKEKASEKAKEHSKWWDGAEYMHGPREGSEDWKEEQEDKEKVKAKERAKRSIEEKQKLQDRYSLDYNRWNDSNYIPDDEASKEESAFLLKKQEDEDMAKFEATNSEWCVAQKEDIDKRKEVRKKKEDSANARRLKGNRYFGQKKFDRALDCYMESLAETPYKTNVLTNISLCHSKLKMWSDAVEFCDRAIHCERKCVKALVRRSVNFIEISREESEKVEETEEKMRILKEGRVKALKDLEAALLAEPENKDVIKHRKDVVQDLADEELELRVKDLVIKEEKRADLGGSSGQEEKKQGEEGEATKQWLERGMKKLAKGEEFGEAPPVSEFQVVDSLMTKIGDGKICSPMAEVAGGAEGEDGREGANLMKNLAESLGVEDNLNPSNGDILKMSLEESEETRVYLRTSGGLLSLCDRLMKDDEAAEGERATLFGVLAAAIEENRKSKDLVYEKMGLAAAIACMYEEPSEDKGVVGWANKMGACALLAACIDDGGGANTKCVGLICGDIGLVMSLVKGLMWYARYEGGVEELVSCAPALALLRDMARNEKAKKLIGGRYGEIGAALEGGEEHLILAVVFAMTAKRATSDVREVAVCCLSNLALVEVLRPKFCLKGKLKEKEGAKSVTAVHGLLAIARAHKTETPASRAVALGCLMNASIGVGGGMGKGVEVGKTDENGVKKEIASYGGIPVLISLLTSSSASVSPSIIKQRSSGLLGRCLTCEDCVKKLLEEGVGGGKICLALIEGVRGEDGAFFKAGEGSKMTGEMVCNLVRCMAVVKPAPVGTEGYVGALLSLLPVVKGDNLESGNITAGSVCMPPEAREEGSTASMVDRDITLVANCIKALITCLDVGKAGVEAVVVGGGLERLISVLANNSSYTNAAVRKNAAAAIARIVKSDERAMARCRELRGMEILIELGQSGKI
;
A
#
# COMPACT_ATOMS: atom_id res chain seq x y z
N MET A 1 -65.22 -52.29 -18.93
CA MET A 1 -66.28 -51.75 -19.80
C MET A 1 -66.27 -50.25 -19.59
N SER A 2 -65.83 -49.51 -20.60
CA SER A 2 -65.83 -48.03 -20.59
C SER A 2 -67.27 -47.53 -20.52
N ASP A 3 -67.50 -46.54 -19.67
CA ASP A 3 -68.77 -45.85 -19.49
C ASP A 3 -69.34 -45.39 -20.86
N PRO A 4 -70.53 -45.86 -21.28
CA PRO A 4 -71.14 -45.49 -22.55
C PRO A 4 -71.38 -43.98 -22.69
N MET A 5 -71.50 -43.26 -21.56
CA MET A 5 -71.66 -41.80 -21.54
C MET A 5 -70.36 -41.06 -21.90
N ALA A 6 -69.20 -41.66 -21.65
CA ALA A 6 -67.92 -41.07 -22.02
C ALA A 6 -67.69 -41.06 -23.55
N MET A 7 -68.44 -41.87 -24.32
CA MET A 7 -68.39 -41.89 -25.79
C MET A 7 -69.16 -40.73 -26.44
N LEU A 8 -70.06 -40.08 -25.68
CA LEU A 8 -70.85 -38.92 -26.11
C LEU A 8 -70.21 -37.57 -25.73
N ASP A 9 -69.08 -37.60 -25.02
CA ASP A 9 -68.35 -36.41 -24.58
C ASP A 9 -67.52 -35.82 -25.74
N LEU A 10 -68.18 -34.97 -26.54
CA LEU A 10 -67.63 -34.29 -27.72
C LEU A 10 -66.34 -33.51 -27.41
N GLU A 11 -66.21 -33.01 -26.18
CA GLU A 11 -65.09 -32.23 -25.68
C GLU A 11 -63.77 -33.00 -25.69
N LYS A 12 -63.79 -34.24 -25.19
CA LYS A 12 -62.60 -35.11 -25.18
C LYS A 12 -62.25 -35.67 -26.55
N ARG A 13 -63.26 -35.79 -27.43
CA ARG A 13 -63.10 -36.46 -28.72
C ARG A 13 -62.64 -35.50 -29.83
N THR A 14 -63.05 -34.25 -29.75
CA THR A 14 -62.70 -33.21 -30.75
C THR A 14 -61.71 -32.17 -30.23
N GLY A 15 -61.53 -32.08 -28.91
CA GLY A 15 -60.69 -31.06 -28.26
C GLY A 15 -61.34 -29.67 -28.21
N VAL A 16 -62.57 -29.51 -28.73
CA VAL A 16 -63.33 -28.25 -28.72
C VAL A 16 -64.22 -28.22 -27.48
N LYS A 17 -64.14 -27.15 -26.69
CA LYS A 17 -64.95 -27.02 -25.47
C LYS A 17 -66.43 -26.88 -25.83
N ASN A 18 -67.33 -27.50 -25.06
CA ASN A 18 -68.77 -27.38 -25.27
C ASN A 18 -69.22 -25.91 -25.11
N SER A 19 -68.52 -25.13 -24.29
CA SER A 19 -68.72 -23.67 -24.21
C SER A 19 -68.46 -22.96 -25.54
N ASP A 20 -67.47 -23.42 -26.31
CA ASP A 20 -67.09 -22.81 -27.58
C ASP A 20 -68.09 -23.20 -28.69
N VAL A 21 -68.68 -24.40 -28.59
CA VAL A 21 -69.77 -24.85 -29.48
C VAL A 21 -71.05 -24.07 -29.19
N ASP A 22 -71.42 -23.90 -27.92
CA ASP A 22 -72.60 -23.12 -27.52
C ASP A 22 -72.46 -21.64 -27.92
N ASP A 23 -71.27 -21.07 -27.77
CA ASP A 23 -70.99 -19.70 -28.21
C ASP A 23 -70.99 -19.58 -29.74
N PHE A 24 -70.56 -20.61 -30.48
CA PHE A 24 -70.68 -20.66 -31.93
C PHE A 24 -72.15 -20.73 -32.39
N VAL A 25 -72.98 -21.57 -31.74
CA VAL A 25 -74.42 -21.66 -32.01
C VAL A 25 -75.12 -20.33 -31.70
N LYS A 26 -74.82 -19.70 -30.56
CA LYS A 26 -75.37 -18.37 -30.23
C LYS A 26 -74.95 -17.30 -31.25
N LYS A 27 -73.70 -17.31 -31.71
CA LYS A 27 -73.21 -16.35 -32.72
C LYS A 27 -73.87 -16.61 -34.08
N THR A 28 -74.04 -17.87 -34.47
CA THR A 28 -74.70 -18.22 -35.74
C THR A 28 -76.18 -17.90 -35.71
N ASP A 29 -76.91 -18.22 -34.63
CA ASP A 29 -78.32 -17.82 -34.44
C ASP A 29 -78.48 -16.29 -34.48
N ALA A 30 -77.57 -15.57 -33.81
CA ALA A 30 -77.59 -14.11 -33.79
C ALA A 30 -77.28 -13.50 -35.17
N LEU A 31 -76.38 -14.12 -35.95
CA LEU A 31 -76.10 -13.75 -37.34
C LEU A 31 -77.30 -14.04 -38.26
N GLN A 32 -77.96 -15.18 -38.05
CA GLN A 32 -79.12 -15.61 -38.84
C GLN A 32 -80.33 -14.69 -38.60
N ASN A 33 -80.53 -14.26 -37.34
CA ASN A 33 -81.53 -13.26 -36.98
C ASN A 33 -81.21 -11.88 -37.57
N ALA A 34 -79.94 -11.48 -37.63
CA ALA A 34 -79.53 -10.24 -38.29
C ALA A 34 -79.78 -10.28 -39.81
N ILE A 35 -79.49 -11.42 -40.47
CA ILE A 35 -79.78 -11.63 -41.89
C ILE A 35 -81.30 -11.60 -42.15
N ALA A 36 -82.11 -12.23 -41.29
CA ALA A 36 -83.57 -12.19 -41.40
C ALA A 36 -84.14 -10.77 -41.22
N GLY A 37 -83.55 -9.97 -40.32
CA GLY A 37 -83.88 -8.55 -40.14
C GLY A 37 -83.51 -7.65 -41.33
N ILE A 38 -82.44 -7.99 -42.06
CA ILE A 38 -82.08 -7.30 -43.31
C ILE A 38 -83.04 -7.68 -44.45
N VAL A 39 -83.43 -8.96 -44.55
CA VAL A 39 -84.36 -9.45 -45.58
C VAL A 39 -85.79 -8.91 -45.37
N SER A 40 -86.21 -8.69 -44.12
CA SER A 40 -87.50 -8.08 -43.78
C SER A 40 -87.52 -6.55 -43.90
N GLY A 41 -86.37 -5.91 -44.16
CA GLY A 41 -86.26 -4.47 -44.36
C GLY A 41 -86.25 -3.62 -43.08
N GLU A 42 -86.23 -4.25 -41.90
CA GLU A 42 -86.15 -3.56 -40.59
C GLU A 42 -84.73 -3.07 -40.26
N LEU A 43 -83.69 -3.67 -40.84
CA LEU A 43 -82.29 -3.32 -40.58
C LEU A 43 -81.57 -2.92 -41.87
N ASP A 44 -80.98 -1.71 -41.88
CA ASP A 44 -80.22 -1.18 -43.02
C ASP A 44 -78.82 -1.83 -43.08
N PRO A 45 -78.43 -2.51 -44.18
CA PRO A 45 -77.17 -3.26 -44.29
C PRO A 45 -75.90 -2.46 -43.94
N LYS A 46 -75.94 -1.14 -44.09
CA LYS A 46 -74.77 -0.27 -43.86
C LYS A 46 -74.55 0.11 -42.39
N THR A 47 -75.48 -0.21 -41.49
CA THR A 47 -75.44 0.22 -40.07
C THR A 47 -75.22 -0.92 -39.08
N VAL A 48 -75.18 -2.18 -39.54
CA VAL A 48 -74.97 -3.34 -38.68
C VAL A 48 -73.47 -3.52 -38.38
N SER A 49 -73.04 -3.19 -37.16
CA SER A 49 -71.67 -3.44 -36.69
C SER A 49 -71.45 -4.92 -36.35
N LEU A 50 -70.55 -5.58 -37.07
CA LEU A 50 -70.17 -6.99 -36.88
C LEU A 50 -69.50 -7.28 -35.51
N LYS A 51 -69.07 -6.22 -34.80
CA LYS A 51 -68.45 -6.28 -33.47
C LYS A 51 -69.35 -6.95 -32.42
N LYS A 52 -70.67 -6.79 -32.53
CA LYS A 52 -71.66 -7.40 -31.63
C LYS A 52 -71.73 -8.94 -31.78
N TYR A 53 -71.29 -9.47 -32.92
CA TYR A 53 -71.35 -10.91 -33.26
C TYR A 53 -69.98 -11.60 -33.19
N GLY A 54 -68.94 -10.89 -32.73
CA GLY A 54 -67.61 -11.47 -32.46
C GLY A 54 -66.72 -11.65 -33.69
N ILE A 55 -67.03 -11.00 -34.81
CA ILE A 55 -66.14 -10.89 -35.97
C ILE A 55 -65.46 -9.52 -35.87
N LEU A 56 -64.26 -9.49 -35.29
CA LEU A 56 -63.44 -8.29 -35.18
C LEU A 56 -62.76 -8.01 -36.52
N THR A 57 -62.55 -6.73 -36.84
CA THR A 57 -61.65 -6.35 -37.94
C THR A 57 -60.20 -6.69 -37.58
N GLU A 58 -59.31 -6.85 -38.57
CA GLU A 58 -57.91 -7.22 -38.32
C GLU A 58 -57.19 -6.26 -37.35
N GLU A 59 -57.51 -4.97 -37.41
CA GLU A 59 -56.96 -3.94 -36.50
C GLU A 59 -57.45 -4.12 -35.05
N GLU A 60 -58.72 -4.43 -34.84
CA GLU A 60 -59.28 -4.63 -33.50
C GLU A 60 -58.80 -5.96 -32.88
N GLN A 61 -58.56 -6.98 -33.69
CA GLN A 61 -58.00 -8.25 -33.23
C GLN A 61 -56.53 -8.09 -32.81
N ALA A 62 -55.76 -7.28 -33.55
CA ALA A 62 -54.39 -6.92 -33.17
C ALA A 62 -54.34 -6.15 -31.83
N GLU A 63 -55.30 -5.26 -31.57
CA GLU A 63 -55.38 -4.51 -30.30
C GLU A 63 -55.71 -5.41 -29.10
N GLU A 64 -56.64 -6.36 -29.27
CA GLU A 64 -57.00 -7.32 -28.22
C GLU A 64 -55.87 -8.30 -27.91
N ASP A 65 -55.16 -8.78 -28.94
CA ASP A 65 -53.99 -9.63 -28.77
C ASP A 65 -52.82 -8.87 -28.13
N ALA A 66 -52.61 -7.60 -28.47
CA ALA A 66 -51.65 -6.73 -27.80
C ALA A 66 -52.00 -6.53 -26.31
N ARG A 67 -53.28 -6.37 -25.97
CA ARG A 67 -53.74 -6.27 -24.58
C ARG A 67 -53.50 -7.57 -23.80
N ARG A 68 -53.76 -8.73 -24.41
CA ARG A 68 -53.50 -10.04 -23.79
C ARG A 68 -52.02 -10.28 -23.56
N GLU A 69 -51.18 -9.94 -24.53
CA GLU A 69 -49.73 -10.05 -24.39
C GLU A 69 -49.21 -9.07 -23.32
N LYS A 70 -49.72 -7.84 -23.27
CA LYS A 70 -49.41 -6.89 -22.18
C LYS A 70 -49.75 -7.45 -20.80
N ASN A 71 -50.96 -8.01 -20.63
CA ASN A 71 -51.38 -8.63 -19.36
C ASN A 71 -50.53 -9.86 -19.00
N ARG A 72 -50.13 -10.65 -20.01
CA ARG A 72 -49.24 -11.81 -19.84
C ARG A 72 -47.85 -11.39 -19.39
N LEU A 73 -47.28 -10.34 -20.00
CA LEU A 73 -46.00 -9.76 -19.62
C LEU A 73 -46.05 -9.17 -18.21
N GLU A 74 -47.13 -8.48 -17.85
CA GLU A 74 -47.33 -7.94 -16.51
C GLU A 74 -47.45 -9.05 -15.44
N MET A 75 -48.22 -10.11 -15.73
CA MET A 75 -48.31 -11.28 -14.85
C MET A 75 -46.96 -11.98 -14.72
N ALA A 76 -46.22 -12.16 -15.82
CA ALA A 76 -44.89 -12.76 -15.81
C ALA A 76 -43.89 -11.91 -14.99
N ALA A 77 -43.93 -10.58 -15.14
CA ALA A 77 -43.11 -9.65 -14.36
C ALA A 77 -43.44 -9.71 -12.87
N ARG A 78 -44.73 -9.83 -12.49
CA ARG A 78 -45.15 -9.99 -11.10
C ARG A 78 -44.61 -11.29 -10.49
N VAL A 79 -44.74 -12.41 -11.20
CA VAL A 79 -44.20 -13.71 -10.77
C VAL A 79 -42.68 -13.68 -10.66
N ALA A 80 -41.99 -13.03 -11.61
CA ALA A 80 -40.54 -12.86 -11.56
C ALA A 80 -40.10 -12.03 -10.34
N LYS A 81 -40.81 -10.94 -10.03
CA LYS A 81 -40.55 -10.09 -8.86
C LYS A 81 -40.78 -10.85 -7.56
N GLU A 82 -41.85 -11.64 -7.47
CA GLU A 82 -42.13 -12.48 -6.30
C GLU A 82 -41.03 -13.54 -6.09
N LYS A 83 -40.66 -14.27 -7.15
CA LYS A 83 -39.54 -15.22 -7.11
C LYS A 83 -38.21 -14.58 -6.72
N ALA A 84 -37.94 -13.37 -7.22
CA ALA A 84 -36.74 -12.61 -6.84
C ALA A 84 -36.77 -12.21 -5.35
N SER A 85 -37.94 -11.82 -4.83
CA SER A 85 -38.12 -11.53 -3.41
C SER A 85 -37.95 -12.78 -2.53
N GLU A 86 -38.49 -13.92 -2.95
CA GLU A 86 -38.29 -15.20 -2.25
C GLU A 86 -36.83 -15.64 -2.26
N LYS A 87 -36.14 -15.51 -3.41
CA LYS A 87 -34.70 -15.78 -3.53
C LYS A 87 -33.87 -14.87 -2.62
N ALA A 88 -34.20 -13.58 -2.53
CA ALA A 88 -33.52 -12.67 -1.62
C ALA A 88 -33.73 -13.02 -0.14
N LYS A 89 -34.94 -13.45 0.25
CA LYS A 89 -35.24 -13.92 1.61
C LYS A 89 -34.50 -15.22 1.95
N GLU A 90 -34.45 -16.16 1.00
CA GLU A 90 -33.68 -17.40 1.16
C GLU A 90 -32.19 -17.10 1.29
N HIS A 91 -31.66 -16.22 0.44
CA HIS A 91 -30.27 -15.77 0.48
C HIS A 91 -29.93 -15.16 1.84
N SER A 92 -30.71 -14.19 2.32
CA SER A 92 -30.52 -13.57 3.64
C SER A 92 -30.54 -14.63 4.74
N LYS A 93 -31.58 -15.46 4.78
CA LYS A 93 -31.74 -16.50 5.81
C LYS A 93 -30.58 -17.50 5.82
N TRP A 94 -30.05 -17.85 4.64
CA TRP A 94 -28.91 -18.74 4.53
C TRP A 94 -27.64 -18.08 5.06
N TRP A 95 -27.37 -16.83 4.68
CA TRP A 95 -26.18 -16.10 5.12
C TRP A 95 -26.21 -15.77 6.61
N ASP A 96 -27.35 -15.33 7.15
CA ASP A 96 -27.52 -15.09 8.59
C ASP A 96 -27.20 -16.37 9.40
N GLY A 97 -27.66 -17.52 8.89
CA GLY A 97 -27.36 -18.82 9.51
C GLY A 97 -25.91 -19.27 9.32
N ALA A 98 -25.29 -18.94 8.18
CA ALA A 98 -23.91 -19.27 7.88
C ALA A 98 -22.93 -18.46 8.75
N GLU A 99 -23.17 -17.16 8.92
CA GLU A 99 -22.36 -16.29 9.77
C GLU A 99 -22.42 -16.71 11.24
N TYR A 100 -23.59 -17.13 11.72
CA TYR A 100 -23.72 -17.70 13.07
C TYR A 100 -22.86 -18.97 13.26
N MET A 101 -22.75 -19.81 12.23
CA MET A 101 -22.06 -21.10 12.32
C MET A 101 -20.56 -21.02 12.01
N HIS A 102 -20.17 -20.16 11.07
CA HIS A 102 -18.81 -20.09 10.50
C HIS A 102 -18.09 -18.77 10.79
N GLY A 103 -18.76 -17.81 11.42
CA GLY A 103 -18.26 -16.46 11.68
C GLY A 103 -18.50 -15.50 10.51
N PRO A 104 -18.20 -14.20 10.69
CA PRO A 104 -18.45 -13.17 9.69
C PRO A 104 -17.63 -13.39 8.41
N ARG A 105 -18.15 -12.91 7.28
CA ARG A 105 -17.51 -13.03 5.96
C ARG A 105 -16.18 -12.25 5.91
N GLU A 106 -15.14 -12.90 5.38
CA GLU A 106 -13.82 -12.28 5.23
C GLU A 106 -13.88 -10.96 4.44
N GLY A 107 -13.36 -9.89 5.04
CA GLY A 107 -13.40 -8.53 4.48
C GLY A 107 -14.63 -7.70 4.84
N SER A 108 -15.65 -8.27 5.49
CA SER A 108 -16.77 -7.50 6.05
C SER A 108 -16.30 -6.61 7.21
N GLU A 109 -17.10 -5.59 7.55
CA GLU A 109 -16.83 -4.73 8.71
C GLU A 109 -16.78 -5.55 9.99
N ASP A 110 -17.77 -6.43 10.20
CA ASP A 110 -17.82 -7.35 11.35
C ASP A 110 -16.59 -8.26 11.44
N TRP A 111 -16.05 -8.73 10.30
CA TRP A 111 -14.83 -9.55 10.29
C TRP A 111 -13.60 -8.74 10.69
N LYS A 112 -13.49 -7.48 10.24
CA LYS A 112 -12.40 -6.58 10.63
C LYS A 112 -12.47 -6.27 12.12
N GLU A 113 -13.65 -5.96 12.64
CA GLU A 113 -13.87 -5.75 14.07
C GLU A 113 -13.48 -6.99 14.89
N GLU A 114 -13.89 -8.19 14.45
CA GLU A 114 -13.52 -9.43 15.13
C GLU A 114 -11.99 -9.67 15.10
N GLN A 115 -11.29 -9.33 14.00
CA GLN A 115 -9.83 -9.42 13.93
C GLN A 115 -9.15 -8.40 14.85
N GLU A 116 -9.66 -7.18 14.91
CA GLU A 116 -9.16 -6.15 15.81
C GLU A 116 -9.35 -6.56 17.27
N ASP A 117 -10.50 -7.12 17.62
CA ASP A 117 -10.77 -7.60 18.96
C ASP A 117 -9.89 -8.81 19.32
N LYS A 118 -9.69 -9.74 18.39
CA LYS A 118 -8.70 -10.82 18.56
C LYS A 118 -7.29 -10.28 18.77
N GLU A 119 -6.86 -9.25 18.04
CA GLU A 119 -5.54 -8.65 18.23
C GLU A 119 -5.46 -7.85 19.53
N LYS A 120 -6.53 -7.17 19.96
CA LYS A 120 -6.62 -6.52 21.28
C LYS A 120 -6.50 -7.54 22.41
N VAL A 121 -7.18 -8.70 22.30
CA VAL A 121 -7.06 -9.79 23.27
C VAL A 121 -5.63 -10.34 23.30
N LYS A 122 -5.04 -10.63 22.12
CA LYS A 122 -3.63 -11.07 22.04
C LYS A 122 -2.66 -10.02 22.59
N ALA A 123 -2.91 -8.73 22.36
CA ALA A 123 -2.10 -7.65 22.89
C ALA A 123 -2.22 -7.58 24.43
N LYS A 124 -3.43 -7.74 24.98
CA LYS A 124 -3.65 -7.85 26.43
C LYS A 124 -2.92 -9.05 27.01
N GLU A 125 -2.94 -10.22 26.37
CA GLU A 125 -2.20 -11.41 26.80
C GLU A 125 -0.68 -11.23 26.72
N ARG A 126 -0.17 -10.59 25.66
CA ARG A 126 1.26 -10.25 25.53
C ARG A 126 1.70 -9.26 26.61
N ALA A 127 0.86 -8.26 26.91
CA ALA A 127 1.11 -7.31 27.99
C ALA A 127 1.09 -7.99 29.36
N LYS A 128 0.12 -8.88 29.61
CA LYS A 128 0.03 -9.68 30.83
C LYS A 128 1.28 -10.55 31.01
N ARG A 129 1.71 -11.28 29.97
CA ARG A 129 2.96 -12.06 29.99
C ARG A 129 4.18 -11.18 30.27
N SER A 130 4.26 -10.00 29.66
CA SER A 130 5.37 -9.08 29.92
C SER A 130 5.38 -8.55 31.36
N ILE A 131 4.21 -8.31 31.95
CA ILE A 131 4.07 -7.92 33.36
C ILE A 131 4.46 -9.09 34.27
N GLU A 132 3.95 -10.29 34.00
CA GLU A 132 4.29 -11.52 34.73
C GLU A 132 5.80 -11.84 34.66
N GLU A 133 6.43 -11.67 33.49
CA GLU A 133 7.88 -11.84 33.33
C GLU A 133 8.68 -10.78 34.10
N LYS A 134 8.23 -9.52 34.11
CA LYS A 134 8.84 -8.45 34.90
C LYS A 134 8.71 -8.71 36.38
N GLN A 135 7.54 -9.18 36.84
CA GLN A 135 7.32 -9.60 38.22
C GLN A 135 8.25 -10.77 38.57
N LYS A 136 8.27 -11.86 37.77
CA LYS A 136 9.21 -12.98 37.96
C LYS A 136 10.68 -12.56 37.98
N LEU A 137 11.07 -11.54 37.22
CA LEU A 137 12.43 -11.01 37.22
C LEU A 137 12.71 -10.19 38.50
N GLN A 138 11.80 -9.31 38.89
CA GLN A 138 11.88 -8.53 40.13
C GLN A 138 11.91 -9.44 41.37
N ASP A 139 11.13 -10.51 41.32
CA ASP A 139 11.03 -11.57 42.29
C ASP A 139 12.33 -12.37 42.45
N ARG A 140 13.02 -12.67 41.34
CA ARG A 140 14.35 -13.33 41.34
C ARG A 140 15.44 -12.51 42.01
N TYR A 141 15.34 -11.18 41.98
CA TYR A 141 16.33 -10.27 42.56
C TYR A 141 15.89 -9.66 43.90
N SER A 142 14.74 -10.09 44.44
CA SER A 142 14.28 -9.71 45.78
C SER A 142 15.04 -10.51 46.84
N LEU A 143 15.61 -9.82 47.84
CA LEU A 143 16.32 -10.40 48.99
C LEU A 143 15.38 -10.73 50.18
N ASP A 144 14.07 -10.84 49.92
CA ASP A 144 13.07 -11.10 50.96
C ASP A 144 12.95 -12.61 51.26
N TYR A 145 13.64 -13.05 52.32
CA TYR A 145 13.69 -14.44 52.77
C TYR A 145 12.34 -14.97 53.29
N ASN A 146 11.35 -14.11 53.54
CA ASN A 146 10.01 -14.54 53.97
C ASN A 146 9.20 -15.22 52.86
N ARG A 147 9.63 -15.11 51.59
CA ARG A 147 8.95 -15.66 50.42
C ARG A 147 8.98 -17.19 50.31
N TRP A 148 9.94 -17.85 50.96
CA TRP A 148 10.00 -19.32 50.99
C TRP A 148 8.87 -19.95 51.82
N ASN A 149 8.13 -19.15 52.59
CA ASN A 149 6.94 -19.55 53.35
C ASN A 149 5.61 -19.08 52.71
N ASP A 150 5.65 -18.54 51.50
CA ASP A 150 4.47 -18.02 50.83
C ASP A 150 3.66 -19.19 50.23
N SER A 151 2.41 -19.40 50.67
CA SER A 151 1.58 -20.54 50.22
C SER A 151 1.24 -20.49 48.72
N ASN A 152 1.60 -19.40 48.05
CA ASN A 152 1.38 -19.13 46.63
C ASN A 152 2.61 -19.43 45.77
N TYR A 153 3.68 -20.00 46.31
CA TYR A 153 4.82 -20.45 45.52
C TYR A 153 4.43 -21.65 44.66
N ILE A 154 4.36 -21.44 43.34
CA ILE A 154 4.10 -22.49 42.35
C ILE A 154 5.45 -22.85 41.71
N PRO A 155 5.97 -24.07 41.94
CA PRO A 155 7.21 -24.51 41.29
C PRO A 155 7.08 -24.46 39.75
N ASP A 156 8.06 -23.86 39.08
CA ASP A 156 8.04 -23.61 37.63
C ASP A 156 8.66 -24.76 36.81
N ASP A 157 9.12 -25.83 37.48
CA ASP A 157 9.69 -27.03 36.85
C ASP A 157 8.62 -27.86 36.14
N GLU A 158 9.02 -28.48 35.03
CA GLU A 158 8.13 -29.23 34.15
C GLU A 158 7.46 -30.41 34.89
N ALA A 159 8.21 -31.10 35.76
CA ALA A 159 7.70 -32.19 36.57
C ALA A 159 6.61 -31.76 37.55
N SER A 160 6.78 -30.65 38.28
CA SER A 160 5.78 -30.13 39.22
C SER A 160 4.54 -29.55 38.51
N LYS A 161 4.68 -29.01 37.30
CA LYS A 161 3.55 -28.59 36.46
C LYS A 161 2.72 -29.78 35.97
N GLU A 162 3.38 -30.84 35.56
CA GLU A 162 2.70 -32.09 35.17
C GLU A 162 2.00 -32.72 36.37
N GLU A 163 2.64 -32.75 37.54
CA GLU A 163 2.03 -33.27 38.77
C GLU A 163 0.82 -32.44 39.22
N SER A 164 0.92 -31.11 39.22
CA SER A 164 -0.20 -30.23 39.55
C SER A 164 -1.33 -30.30 38.53
N ALA A 165 -1.04 -30.40 37.23
CA ALA A 165 -2.05 -30.64 36.20
C ALA A 165 -2.72 -32.00 36.35
N PHE A 166 -1.96 -33.03 36.73
CA PHE A 166 -2.50 -34.36 37.03
C PHE A 166 -3.42 -34.34 38.27
N LEU A 167 -3.00 -33.66 39.35
CA LEU A 167 -3.80 -33.50 40.56
C LEU A 167 -5.07 -32.69 40.29
N LEU A 168 -4.98 -31.61 39.50
CA LEU A 168 -6.13 -30.81 39.11
C LEU A 168 -7.11 -31.64 38.28
N LYS A 169 -6.62 -32.37 37.27
CA LYS A 169 -7.46 -33.27 36.48
C LYS A 169 -8.13 -34.33 37.33
N LYS A 170 -7.40 -34.89 38.31
CA LYS A 170 -7.97 -35.84 39.26
C LYS A 170 -9.05 -35.19 40.13
N GLN A 171 -8.85 -33.95 40.59
CA GLN A 171 -9.88 -33.19 41.31
C GLN A 171 -11.09 -32.88 40.42
N GLU A 172 -10.88 -32.48 39.18
CA GLU A 172 -11.95 -32.26 38.20
C GLU A 172 -12.72 -33.56 37.91
N ASP A 173 -12.04 -34.69 37.78
CA ASP A 173 -12.66 -36.01 37.60
C ASP A 173 -13.44 -36.42 38.85
N GLU A 174 -12.90 -36.19 40.06
CA GLU A 174 -13.58 -36.44 41.33
C GLU A 174 -14.81 -35.54 41.51
N ASP A 175 -14.72 -34.26 41.15
CA ASP A 175 -15.81 -33.30 41.25
C ASP A 175 -16.87 -33.53 40.16
N MET A 176 -16.46 -33.93 38.95
CA MET A 176 -17.37 -34.39 37.90
C MET A 176 -18.06 -35.70 38.32
N ALA A 177 -17.35 -36.64 38.95
CA ALA A 177 -17.93 -37.87 39.47
C ALA A 177 -18.91 -37.61 40.62
N LYS A 178 -18.58 -36.68 41.54
CA LYS A 178 -19.52 -36.20 42.58
C LYS A 178 -20.73 -35.53 41.95
N PHE A 179 -20.55 -34.73 40.90
CA PHE A 179 -21.64 -34.10 40.17
C PHE A 179 -22.53 -35.12 39.45
N GLU A 180 -21.94 -36.10 38.74
CA GLU A 180 -22.69 -37.19 38.10
C GLU A 180 -23.42 -38.09 39.12
N ALA A 181 -22.82 -38.31 40.30
CA ALA A 181 -23.46 -39.06 41.38
C ALA A 181 -24.61 -38.29 42.04
N THR A 182 -24.46 -36.98 42.22
CA THR A 182 -25.48 -36.10 42.85
C THR A 182 -26.63 -35.80 41.88
N ASN A 183 -26.33 -35.64 40.58
CA ASN A 183 -27.29 -35.27 39.53
C ASN A 183 -27.42 -36.35 38.46
N SER A 184 -27.53 -37.62 38.87
CA SER A 184 -27.54 -38.78 37.96
C SER A 184 -28.68 -38.73 36.93
N GLU A 185 -29.89 -38.38 37.36
CA GLU A 185 -31.07 -38.29 36.48
C GLU A 185 -30.91 -37.21 35.40
N TRP A 186 -30.34 -36.05 35.76
CA TRP A 186 -30.06 -34.96 34.83
C TRP A 186 -29.00 -35.38 33.80
N CYS A 187 -27.93 -36.03 34.23
CA CYS A 187 -26.87 -36.53 33.34
C CYS A 187 -27.39 -37.57 32.35
N VAL A 188 -28.28 -38.49 32.79
CA VAL A 188 -28.90 -39.50 31.92
C VAL A 188 -29.83 -38.84 30.90
N ALA A 189 -30.71 -37.92 31.34
CA ALA A 189 -31.61 -37.20 30.45
C ALA A 189 -30.84 -36.38 29.39
N GLN A 190 -29.75 -35.72 29.79
CA GLN A 190 -28.89 -34.95 28.90
C GLN A 190 -28.15 -35.85 27.89
N LYS A 191 -27.62 -37.00 28.34
CA LYS A 191 -26.97 -38.00 27.47
C LYS A 191 -27.96 -38.55 26.44
N GLU A 192 -29.18 -38.90 26.86
CA GLU A 192 -30.23 -39.34 25.93
C GLU A 192 -30.65 -38.28 24.93
N ASP A 193 -30.81 -37.01 25.35
CA ASP A 193 -31.14 -35.91 24.43
C ASP A 193 -30.01 -35.67 23.42
N ILE A 194 -28.75 -35.69 23.87
CA ILE A 194 -27.58 -35.59 23.00
C ILE A 194 -27.57 -36.74 21.98
N ASP A 195 -27.82 -37.97 22.41
CA ASP A 195 -27.80 -39.14 21.52
C ASP A 195 -29.00 -39.15 20.55
N LYS A 196 -30.18 -38.72 21.00
CA LYS A 196 -31.35 -38.48 20.11
C LYS A 196 -31.04 -37.42 19.06
N ARG A 197 -30.41 -36.30 19.44
CA ARG A 197 -29.98 -35.24 18.50
C ARG A 197 -28.93 -35.76 17.52
N LYS A 198 -27.95 -36.54 17.97
CA LYS A 198 -26.94 -37.18 17.11
C LYS A 198 -27.60 -38.12 16.09
N GLU A 199 -28.54 -38.96 16.53
CA GLU A 199 -29.22 -39.91 15.65
C GLU A 199 -30.09 -39.19 14.60
N VAL A 200 -30.82 -38.13 14.99
CA VAL A 200 -31.57 -37.29 14.04
C VAL A 200 -30.64 -36.62 13.04
N ARG A 201 -29.50 -36.07 13.50
CA ARG A 201 -28.49 -35.47 12.62
C ARG A 201 -27.91 -36.49 11.65
N LYS A 202 -27.60 -37.70 12.12
CA LYS A 202 -27.07 -38.80 11.31
C LYS A 202 -28.07 -39.24 10.23
N LYS A 203 -29.34 -39.45 10.60
CA LYS A 203 -30.41 -39.77 9.63
C LYS A 203 -30.56 -38.69 8.55
N LYS A 204 -30.49 -37.42 8.92
CA LYS A 204 -30.49 -36.30 7.96
C LYS A 204 -29.25 -36.33 7.05
N GLU A 205 -28.06 -36.61 7.59
CA GLU A 205 -26.83 -36.70 6.79
C GLU A 205 -26.86 -37.90 5.82
N ASP A 206 -27.37 -39.06 6.25
CA ASP A 206 -27.52 -40.25 5.41
C ASP A 206 -28.52 -40.02 4.27
N SER A 207 -29.68 -39.44 4.59
CA SER A 207 -30.72 -39.04 3.64
C SER A 207 -30.22 -37.99 2.64
N ALA A 208 -29.51 -36.96 3.11
CA ALA A 208 -28.88 -35.96 2.26
C ALA A 208 -27.81 -36.57 1.33
N ASN A 209 -26.99 -37.49 1.84
CA ASN A 209 -25.98 -38.20 1.04
C ASN A 209 -26.62 -39.07 -0.04
N ALA A 210 -27.72 -39.76 0.26
CA ALA A 210 -28.46 -40.56 -0.71
C ALA A 210 -28.97 -39.68 -1.87
N ARG A 211 -29.52 -38.50 -1.56
CA ARG A 211 -29.95 -37.53 -2.57
C ARG A 211 -28.80 -36.94 -3.38
N ARG A 212 -27.69 -36.60 -2.74
CA ARG A 212 -26.47 -36.16 -3.42
C ARG A 212 -25.96 -37.21 -4.41
N LEU A 213 -25.92 -38.48 -4.02
CA LEU A 213 -25.53 -39.58 -4.89
C LEU A 213 -26.52 -39.80 -6.05
N LYS A 214 -27.81 -39.57 -5.82
CA LYS A 214 -28.84 -39.55 -6.89
C LYS A 214 -28.59 -38.39 -7.86
N GLY A 215 -28.27 -37.20 -7.36
CA GLY A 215 -27.85 -36.04 -8.15
C GLY A 215 -26.63 -36.35 -9.01
N ASN A 216 -25.59 -36.98 -8.44
CA ASN A 216 -24.39 -37.41 -9.18
C ASN A 216 -24.74 -38.35 -10.35
N ARG A 217 -25.71 -39.26 -10.17
CA ARG A 217 -26.17 -40.14 -11.25
C ARG A 217 -26.85 -39.36 -12.38
N TYR A 218 -27.71 -38.39 -12.06
CA TYR A 218 -28.34 -37.53 -13.08
C TYR A 218 -27.33 -36.60 -13.76
N PHE A 219 -26.35 -36.10 -13.01
CA PHE A 219 -25.26 -35.29 -13.54
C PHE A 219 -24.44 -36.07 -14.58
N GLY A 220 -24.09 -37.33 -14.27
CA GLY A 220 -23.43 -38.23 -15.23
C GLY A 220 -24.26 -38.51 -16.48
N GLN A 221 -25.60 -38.45 -16.38
CA GLN A 221 -26.53 -38.55 -17.51
C GLN A 221 -26.74 -37.23 -18.28
N LYS A 222 -26.01 -36.15 -17.94
CA LYS A 222 -26.17 -34.80 -18.50
C LYS A 222 -27.56 -34.17 -18.28
N LYS A 223 -28.33 -34.69 -17.31
CA LYS A 223 -29.64 -34.13 -16.92
C LYS A 223 -29.45 -33.14 -15.77
N PHE A 224 -28.94 -31.95 -16.10
CA PHE A 224 -28.50 -30.97 -15.10
C PHE A 224 -29.64 -30.42 -14.25
N ASP A 225 -30.83 -30.17 -14.83
CA ASP A 225 -31.99 -29.67 -14.06
C ASP A 225 -32.43 -30.65 -12.98
N ARG A 226 -32.58 -31.94 -13.33
CA ARG A 226 -32.95 -32.98 -12.35
C ARG A 226 -31.84 -33.26 -11.33
N ALA A 227 -30.58 -33.07 -11.72
CA ALA A 227 -29.47 -33.16 -10.79
C ALA A 227 -29.52 -32.02 -9.77
N LEU A 228 -29.83 -30.81 -10.23
CA LEU A 228 -30.00 -29.63 -9.40
C LEU A 228 -31.11 -29.83 -8.37
N ASP A 229 -32.29 -30.34 -8.78
CA ASP A 229 -33.38 -30.65 -7.86
C ASP A 229 -32.92 -31.60 -6.74
N CYS A 230 -32.23 -32.69 -7.10
CA CYS A 230 -31.72 -33.66 -6.13
C CYS A 230 -30.65 -33.05 -5.20
N TYR A 231 -29.82 -32.14 -5.71
CA TYR A 231 -28.83 -31.45 -4.87
C TYR A 231 -29.46 -30.39 -3.97
N MET A 232 -30.49 -29.66 -4.42
CA MET A 232 -31.24 -28.71 -3.61
C MET A 232 -31.99 -29.41 -2.47
N GLU A 233 -32.59 -30.58 -2.74
CA GLU A 233 -33.18 -31.41 -1.67
C GLU A 233 -32.12 -31.90 -0.67
N SER A 234 -30.91 -32.21 -1.13
CA SER A 234 -29.78 -32.56 -0.26
C SER A 234 -29.32 -31.38 0.60
N LEU A 235 -29.31 -30.18 0.01
CA LEU A 235 -28.96 -28.93 0.68
C LEU A 235 -30.00 -28.56 1.75
N ALA A 236 -31.29 -28.78 1.49
CA ALA A 236 -32.35 -28.52 2.46
C ALA A 236 -32.18 -29.31 3.76
N GLU A 237 -31.63 -30.53 3.69
CA GLU A 237 -31.33 -31.35 4.88
C GLU A 237 -29.97 -31.04 5.51
N THR A 238 -28.98 -30.64 4.70
CA THR A 238 -27.61 -30.30 5.13
C THR A 238 -27.11 -28.99 4.52
N PRO A 239 -27.55 -27.82 5.03
CA PRO A 239 -27.38 -26.52 4.37
C PRO A 239 -25.95 -26.03 4.19
N TYR A 240 -25.01 -26.53 4.99
CA TYR A 240 -23.63 -26.05 5.06
C TYR A 240 -22.60 -27.05 4.52
N LYS A 241 -23.04 -28.10 3.80
CA LYS A 241 -22.13 -29.12 3.26
C LYS A 241 -21.48 -28.64 1.95
N THR A 242 -20.19 -28.35 2.00
CA THR A 242 -19.37 -27.85 0.87
C THR A 242 -19.44 -28.72 -0.39
N ASN A 243 -19.44 -30.05 -0.23
CA ASN A 243 -19.53 -30.98 -1.35
C ASN A 243 -20.85 -30.87 -2.14
N VAL A 244 -21.94 -30.48 -1.48
CA VAL A 244 -23.24 -30.27 -2.14
C VAL A 244 -23.25 -28.91 -2.83
N LEU A 245 -22.83 -27.85 -2.13
CA LEU A 245 -22.75 -26.48 -2.65
C LEU A 245 -21.89 -26.40 -3.92
N THR A 246 -20.72 -27.04 -3.93
CA THR A 246 -19.87 -27.09 -5.11
C THR A 246 -20.54 -27.83 -6.28
N ASN A 247 -21.25 -28.94 -6.03
CA ASN A 247 -21.94 -29.66 -7.09
C ASN A 247 -23.12 -28.86 -7.65
N ILE A 248 -23.82 -28.09 -6.82
CA ILE A 248 -24.86 -27.14 -7.24
C ILE A 248 -24.25 -26.05 -8.13
N SER A 249 -23.13 -25.44 -7.72
CA SER A 249 -22.47 -24.41 -8.53
C SER A 249 -22.07 -24.95 -9.90
N LEU A 250 -21.56 -26.18 -9.96
CA LEU A 250 -21.24 -26.84 -11.22
C LEU A 250 -22.46 -27.06 -12.11
N CYS A 251 -23.62 -27.43 -11.55
CA CYS A 251 -24.86 -27.58 -12.32
C CYS A 251 -25.29 -26.24 -12.91
N HIS A 252 -25.28 -25.16 -12.10
CA HIS A 252 -25.60 -23.81 -12.58
C HIS A 252 -24.61 -23.34 -13.67
N SER A 253 -23.31 -23.60 -13.53
CA SER A 253 -22.33 -23.33 -14.59
C SER A 253 -22.66 -24.08 -15.89
N LYS A 254 -23.11 -25.34 -15.81
CA LYS A 254 -23.51 -26.11 -17.01
C LYS A 254 -24.82 -25.63 -17.62
N LEU A 255 -25.71 -25.02 -16.83
CA LEU A 255 -26.93 -24.37 -17.27
C LEU A 255 -26.72 -22.92 -17.73
N LYS A 256 -25.47 -22.43 -17.76
CA LYS A 256 -25.10 -21.04 -18.07
C LYS A 256 -25.74 -20.00 -17.16
N MET A 257 -26.08 -20.38 -15.93
CA MET A 257 -26.58 -19.48 -14.88
C MET A 257 -25.40 -19.03 -14.03
N TRP A 258 -24.54 -18.17 -14.59
CA TRP A 258 -23.23 -17.87 -14.01
C TRP A 258 -23.30 -17.14 -12.67
N SER A 259 -24.23 -16.19 -12.53
CA SER A 259 -24.47 -15.45 -11.28
C SER A 259 -24.77 -16.38 -10.11
N ASP A 260 -25.66 -17.35 -10.34
CA ASP A 260 -26.11 -18.31 -9.34
C ASP A 260 -24.98 -19.30 -9.02
N ALA A 261 -24.20 -19.67 -10.03
CA ALA A 261 -23.02 -20.50 -9.84
C ALA A 261 -21.96 -19.82 -8.95
N VAL A 262 -21.73 -18.50 -9.12
CA VAL A 262 -20.83 -17.72 -8.25
C VAL A 262 -21.38 -17.66 -6.83
N GLU A 263 -22.67 -17.39 -6.65
CA GLU A 263 -23.33 -17.36 -5.35
C GLU A 263 -23.10 -18.67 -4.56
N PHE A 264 -23.33 -19.83 -5.19
CA PHE A 264 -23.10 -21.13 -4.55
C PHE A 264 -21.61 -21.43 -4.31
N CYS A 265 -20.70 -20.90 -5.14
CA CYS A 265 -19.27 -20.95 -4.85
C CYS A 265 -18.89 -20.09 -3.65
N ASP A 266 -19.47 -18.89 -3.50
CA ASP A 266 -19.29 -18.02 -2.34
C ASP A 266 -19.77 -18.71 -1.06
N ARG A 267 -20.96 -19.33 -1.10
CA ARG A 267 -21.50 -20.15 -0.01
C ARG A 267 -20.52 -21.28 0.36
N ALA A 268 -19.95 -21.99 -0.63
CA ALA A 268 -18.99 -23.07 -0.39
C ALA A 268 -17.67 -22.59 0.24
N ILE A 269 -17.15 -21.44 -0.22
CA ILE A 269 -15.89 -20.86 0.28
C ILE A 269 -16.06 -20.33 1.71
N HIS A 270 -17.24 -19.81 2.04
CA HIS A 270 -17.56 -19.39 3.40
C HIS A 270 -17.56 -20.57 4.38
N CYS A 271 -18.17 -21.70 4.00
CA CYS A 271 -18.13 -22.94 4.80
C CYS A 271 -16.72 -23.53 4.90
N GLU A 272 -16.01 -23.64 3.76
CA GLU A 272 -14.66 -24.20 3.66
C GLU A 272 -13.74 -23.31 2.82
N ARG A 273 -12.96 -22.45 3.49
CA ARG A 273 -12.07 -21.47 2.84
C ARG A 273 -11.05 -22.06 1.88
N LYS A 274 -10.56 -23.28 2.16
CA LYS A 274 -9.53 -23.96 1.35
C LYS A 274 -10.12 -24.89 0.28
N CYS A 275 -11.40 -24.74 -0.06
CA CYS A 275 -12.04 -25.59 -1.07
C CYS A 275 -11.58 -25.23 -2.49
N VAL A 276 -10.55 -25.92 -2.98
CA VAL A 276 -9.98 -25.75 -4.33
C VAL A 276 -11.05 -25.84 -5.42
N LYS A 277 -11.99 -26.79 -5.30
CA LYS A 277 -13.07 -26.97 -6.28
C LYS A 277 -14.00 -25.75 -6.38
N ALA A 278 -14.29 -25.08 -5.26
CA ALA A 278 -15.13 -23.89 -5.26
C ALA A 278 -14.39 -22.71 -5.91
N LEU A 279 -13.12 -22.50 -5.55
CA LEU A 279 -12.27 -21.44 -6.09
C LEU A 279 -12.08 -21.56 -7.61
N VAL A 280 -11.74 -22.76 -8.10
CA VAL A 280 -11.57 -23.00 -9.55
C VAL A 280 -12.89 -22.85 -10.31
N ARG A 281 -14.02 -23.28 -9.73
CA ARG A 281 -15.33 -23.10 -10.39
C ARG A 281 -15.74 -21.63 -10.42
N ARG A 282 -15.48 -20.88 -9.35
CA ARG A 282 -15.77 -19.45 -9.27
C ARG A 282 -14.91 -18.65 -10.25
N SER A 283 -13.63 -18.99 -10.39
CA SER A 283 -12.73 -18.36 -11.35
C SER A 283 -13.22 -18.53 -12.79
N VAL A 284 -13.67 -19.72 -13.17
CA VAL A 284 -14.25 -19.99 -14.50
C VAL A 284 -15.55 -19.18 -14.69
N ASN A 285 -16.43 -19.15 -13.68
CA ASN A 285 -17.67 -18.39 -13.78
C ASN A 285 -17.43 -16.87 -13.90
N PHE A 286 -16.42 -16.31 -13.22
CA PHE A 286 -16.08 -14.89 -13.37
C PHE A 286 -15.66 -14.54 -14.79
N ILE A 287 -14.88 -15.41 -15.45
CA ILE A 287 -14.48 -15.20 -16.85
C ILE A 287 -15.70 -15.21 -17.77
N GLU A 288 -16.62 -16.16 -17.58
CA GLU A 288 -17.83 -16.27 -18.41
C GLU A 288 -18.83 -15.12 -18.16
N ILE A 289 -18.96 -14.62 -16.91
CA ILE A 289 -19.77 -13.42 -16.60
C ILE A 289 -19.20 -12.22 -17.35
N SER A 290 -17.90 -11.98 -17.21
CA SER A 290 -17.25 -10.87 -17.89
C SER A 290 -17.34 -10.99 -19.39
N ARG A 291 -17.31 -12.21 -19.95
CA ARG A 291 -17.55 -12.43 -21.38
C ARG A 291 -18.96 -12.02 -21.80
N GLU A 292 -19.99 -12.47 -21.07
CA GLU A 292 -21.39 -12.13 -21.38
C GLU A 292 -21.67 -10.63 -21.22
N GLU A 293 -21.09 -9.99 -20.22
CA GLU A 293 -21.18 -8.54 -20.01
C GLU A 293 -20.44 -7.77 -21.12
N SER A 294 -19.26 -8.24 -21.53
CA SER A 294 -18.48 -7.64 -22.62
C SER A 294 -19.19 -7.72 -23.98
N GLU A 295 -20.07 -8.72 -24.19
CA GLU A 295 -20.86 -8.87 -25.43
C GLU A 295 -22.03 -7.86 -25.50
N LYS A 296 -22.47 -7.32 -24.37
CA LYS A 296 -23.56 -6.33 -24.27
C LYS A 296 -23.07 -4.89 -24.46
N VAL A 297 -21.76 -4.67 -24.42
CA VAL A 297 -21.12 -3.36 -24.54
C VAL A 297 -20.50 -3.20 -25.92
N GLU A 298 -20.85 -2.12 -26.63
CA GLU A 298 -20.28 -1.81 -27.95
C GLU A 298 -18.93 -1.08 -27.86
N GLU A 299 -18.72 -0.28 -26.81
CA GLU A 299 -17.50 0.49 -26.59
C GLU A 299 -16.30 -0.43 -26.29
N THR A 300 -15.26 -0.32 -27.12
CA THR A 300 -14.13 -1.27 -27.06
C THR A 300 -13.29 -1.15 -25.80
N GLU A 301 -13.17 0.06 -25.22
CA GLU A 301 -12.38 0.26 -24.00
C GLU A 301 -13.08 -0.33 -22.77
N GLU A 302 -14.39 -0.06 -22.65
CA GLU A 302 -15.23 -0.61 -21.60
C GLU A 302 -15.30 -2.14 -21.68
N LYS A 303 -15.41 -2.68 -22.91
CA LYS A 303 -15.36 -4.13 -23.15
C LYS A 303 -14.09 -4.77 -22.61
N MET A 304 -12.92 -4.16 -22.88
CA MET A 304 -11.63 -4.65 -22.38
C MET A 304 -11.51 -4.52 -20.87
N ARG A 305 -12.05 -3.43 -20.28
CA ARG A 305 -12.08 -3.25 -18.83
C ARG A 305 -12.85 -4.37 -18.14
N ILE A 306 -14.06 -4.69 -18.63
CA ILE A 306 -14.92 -5.76 -18.08
C ILE A 306 -14.22 -7.12 -18.15
N LEU A 307 -13.58 -7.44 -19.27
CA LEU A 307 -12.82 -8.69 -19.44
C LEU A 307 -11.63 -8.77 -18.48
N LYS A 308 -10.86 -7.69 -18.35
CA LYS A 308 -9.72 -7.60 -17.42
C LYS A 308 -10.18 -7.79 -15.98
N GLU A 309 -11.25 -7.13 -15.55
CA GLU A 309 -11.79 -7.25 -14.19
C GLU A 309 -12.19 -8.70 -13.84
N GLY A 310 -12.85 -9.41 -14.76
CA GLY A 310 -13.20 -10.82 -14.57
C GLY A 310 -11.99 -11.73 -14.40
N ARG A 311 -11.00 -11.55 -15.27
CA ARG A 311 -9.75 -12.35 -15.23
C ARG A 311 -8.90 -12.06 -13.99
N VAL A 312 -8.88 -10.82 -13.51
CA VAL A 312 -8.19 -10.47 -12.24
C VAL A 312 -8.87 -11.14 -11.05
N LYS A 313 -10.21 -11.13 -10.98
CA LYS A 313 -10.96 -11.86 -9.94
C LYS A 313 -10.69 -13.36 -10.02
N ALA A 314 -10.66 -13.92 -11.23
CA ALA A 314 -10.33 -15.33 -11.46
C ALA A 314 -8.90 -15.68 -11.04
N LEU A 315 -7.92 -14.82 -11.31
CA LEU A 315 -6.52 -15.02 -10.94
C LEU A 315 -6.35 -15.10 -9.42
N LYS A 316 -6.99 -14.20 -8.68
CA LYS A 316 -6.98 -14.21 -7.20
C LYS A 316 -7.50 -15.54 -6.63
N ASP A 317 -8.56 -16.08 -7.20
CA ASP A 317 -9.13 -17.37 -6.80
C ASP A 317 -8.20 -18.56 -7.13
N LEU A 318 -7.56 -18.52 -8.30
CA LEU A 318 -6.59 -19.55 -8.72
C LEU A 318 -5.32 -19.52 -7.84
N GLU A 319 -4.87 -18.34 -7.43
CA GLU A 319 -3.76 -18.19 -6.48
C GLU A 319 -4.11 -18.74 -5.10
N ALA A 320 -5.31 -18.43 -4.59
CA ALA A 320 -5.82 -18.99 -3.35
C ALA A 320 -5.93 -20.53 -3.42
N ALA A 321 -6.33 -21.07 -4.58
CA ALA A 321 -6.39 -22.50 -4.82
C ALA A 321 -5.00 -23.16 -4.80
N LEU A 322 -3.98 -22.52 -5.38
CA LEU A 322 -2.59 -23.01 -5.34
C LEU A 322 -1.94 -22.89 -3.97
N LEU A 323 -2.37 -21.93 -3.15
CA LEU A 323 -1.93 -21.86 -1.75
C LEU A 323 -2.44 -23.08 -0.95
N ALA A 324 -3.62 -23.60 -1.29
CA ALA A 324 -4.18 -24.81 -0.68
C ALA A 324 -3.56 -26.10 -1.26
N GLU A 325 -3.40 -26.17 -2.59
CA GLU A 325 -2.82 -27.32 -3.31
C GLU A 325 -1.75 -26.86 -4.32
N PRO A 326 -0.47 -26.73 -3.91
CA PRO A 326 0.60 -26.18 -4.76
C PRO A 326 0.95 -27.03 -5.99
N GLU A 327 0.72 -28.35 -5.94
CA GLU A 327 1.12 -29.30 -6.98
C GLU A 327 0.01 -29.58 -8.02
N ASN A 328 -1.14 -28.93 -7.90
CA ASN A 328 -2.29 -29.23 -8.75
C ASN A 328 -2.07 -28.71 -10.19
N LYS A 329 -1.74 -29.64 -11.11
CA LYS A 329 -1.42 -29.35 -12.52
C LYS A 329 -2.52 -28.61 -13.27
N ASP A 330 -3.78 -28.92 -12.98
CA ASP A 330 -4.93 -28.31 -13.69
C ASP A 330 -5.08 -26.83 -13.32
N VAL A 331 -4.85 -26.50 -12.04
CA VAL A 331 -4.89 -25.13 -11.52
C VAL A 331 -3.69 -24.33 -12.01
N ILE A 332 -2.50 -24.92 -12.03
CA ILE A 332 -1.29 -24.29 -12.59
C ILE A 332 -1.51 -23.95 -14.07
N LYS A 333 -2.11 -24.87 -14.83
CA LYS A 333 -2.44 -24.63 -16.24
C LYS A 333 -3.45 -23.50 -16.39
N HIS A 334 -4.59 -23.55 -15.68
CA HIS A 334 -5.60 -22.48 -15.73
C HIS A 334 -5.02 -21.12 -15.34
N ARG A 335 -4.18 -21.04 -14.31
CA ARG A 335 -3.50 -19.80 -13.93
C ARG A 335 -2.59 -19.31 -15.06
N LYS A 336 -1.82 -20.19 -15.68
CA LYS A 336 -0.94 -19.83 -16.80
C LYS A 336 -1.73 -19.27 -17.97
N ASP A 337 -2.86 -19.89 -18.31
CA ASP A 337 -3.74 -19.45 -19.40
C ASP A 337 -4.30 -18.04 -19.09
N VAL A 338 -4.85 -17.82 -17.87
CA VAL A 338 -5.38 -16.51 -17.46
C VAL A 338 -4.32 -15.42 -17.41
N VAL A 339 -3.09 -15.74 -16.96
CA VAL A 339 -1.97 -14.78 -16.93
C VAL A 339 -1.53 -14.42 -18.35
N GLN A 340 -1.49 -15.39 -19.27
CA GLN A 340 -1.17 -15.13 -20.66
C GLN A 340 -2.23 -14.21 -21.30
N ASP A 341 -3.51 -14.53 -21.07
CA ASP A 341 -4.64 -13.76 -21.58
C ASP A 341 -4.63 -12.30 -21.05
N LEU A 342 -4.25 -12.09 -19.78
CA LEU A 342 -4.10 -10.74 -19.21
C LEU A 342 -2.90 -9.98 -19.81
N ALA A 343 -1.79 -10.67 -20.05
CA ALA A 343 -0.60 -10.07 -20.66
C ALA A 343 -0.86 -9.67 -22.12
N ASP A 344 -1.60 -10.49 -22.87
CA ASP A 344 -1.98 -10.22 -24.25
C ASP A 344 -2.91 -8.98 -24.34
N GLU A 345 -3.87 -8.83 -23.42
CA GLU A 345 -4.75 -7.65 -23.36
C GLU A 345 -4.04 -6.36 -22.94
N GLU A 346 -3.11 -6.45 -21.97
CA GLU A 346 -2.32 -5.30 -21.55
C GLU A 346 -1.39 -4.81 -22.67
N LEU A 347 -0.88 -5.75 -23.48
CA LEU A 347 -0.13 -5.43 -24.68
C LEU A 347 -1.01 -4.76 -25.74
N GLU A 348 -2.25 -5.21 -25.95
CA GLU A 348 -3.18 -4.55 -26.87
C GLU A 348 -3.54 -3.12 -26.45
N LEU A 349 -3.72 -2.87 -25.14
CA LEU A 349 -3.95 -1.52 -24.62
C LEU A 349 -2.73 -0.61 -24.80
N ARG A 350 -1.54 -1.12 -24.46
CA ARG A 350 -0.29 -0.35 -24.59
C ARG A 350 0.01 -0.01 -26.05
N VAL A 351 -0.28 -0.94 -26.97
CA VAL A 351 -0.26 -0.68 -28.41
C VAL A 351 -1.20 0.46 -28.77
N LYS A 352 -2.47 0.42 -28.35
CA LYS A 352 -3.45 1.49 -28.65
C LYS A 352 -3.03 2.86 -28.10
N ASP A 353 -2.45 2.90 -26.90
CA ASP A 353 -1.96 4.16 -26.31
C ASP A 353 -0.80 4.76 -27.12
N LEU A 354 0.12 3.92 -27.59
CA LEU A 354 1.22 4.35 -28.47
C LEU A 354 0.70 4.85 -29.81
N VAL A 355 -0.31 4.17 -30.36
CA VAL A 355 -1.00 4.59 -31.58
C VAL A 355 -1.60 5.99 -31.45
N ILE A 356 -2.30 6.26 -30.36
CA ILE A 356 -2.93 7.57 -30.11
C ILE A 356 -1.86 8.66 -29.91
N LYS A 357 -0.70 8.32 -29.33
CA LYS A 357 0.42 9.25 -29.19
C LYS A 357 1.04 9.61 -30.54
N GLU A 358 1.17 8.64 -31.44
CA GLU A 358 1.68 8.87 -32.81
C GLU A 358 0.71 9.71 -33.65
N GLU A 359 -0.59 9.42 -33.60
CA GLU A 359 -1.62 10.22 -34.29
C GLU A 359 -1.59 11.69 -33.83
N LYS A 360 -1.39 11.93 -32.53
CA LYS A 360 -1.23 13.29 -31.98
C LYS A 360 0.09 13.97 -32.34
N ARG A 361 1.15 13.21 -32.62
CA ARG A 361 2.43 13.76 -33.11
C ARG A 361 2.33 14.17 -34.57
N ALA A 362 1.64 13.37 -35.39
CA ALA A 362 1.38 13.69 -36.79
C ALA A 362 0.56 14.99 -36.95
N ASP A 363 -0.43 15.23 -36.09
CA ASP A 363 -1.27 16.45 -36.12
C ASP A 363 -0.52 17.74 -35.75
N LEU A 364 0.67 17.67 -35.14
CA LEU A 364 1.47 18.84 -34.73
C LEU A 364 2.47 19.29 -35.82
N GLY A 365 2.68 18.51 -36.88
CA GLY A 365 3.59 18.81 -37.98
C GLY A 365 2.85 19.29 -39.24
N GLY A 366 2.54 20.59 -39.34
CA GLY A 366 1.89 21.14 -40.53
C GLY A 366 2.83 21.27 -41.73
N SER A 367 2.59 20.53 -42.82
CA SER A 367 3.14 20.78 -44.16
C SER A 367 2.41 20.01 -45.28
N SER A 368 2.06 20.73 -46.35
CA SER A 368 1.40 20.36 -47.62
C SER A 368 1.07 18.89 -47.98
N GLY A 369 -0.20 18.68 -48.36
CA GLY A 369 -0.89 17.41 -48.61
C GLY A 369 -0.49 16.50 -49.79
N GLN A 370 0.79 16.42 -50.14
CA GLN A 370 1.35 15.28 -50.88
C GLN A 370 2.43 14.53 -50.09
N GLU A 371 3.12 15.19 -49.15
CA GLU A 371 4.04 14.52 -48.19
C GLU A 371 3.25 13.83 -47.05
N GLU A 372 2.11 14.39 -46.62
CA GLU A 372 1.24 13.82 -45.57
C GLU A 372 0.74 12.41 -45.88
N LYS A 373 0.47 12.07 -47.15
CA LYS A 373 0.02 10.71 -47.52
C LYS A 373 1.14 9.68 -47.41
N LYS A 374 2.36 10.07 -47.76
CA LYS A 374 3.53 9.19 -47.72
C LYS A 374 4.04 9.02 -46.29
N GLN A 375 4.08 10.10 -45.52
CA GLN A 375 4.38 10.08 -44.08
C GLN A 375 3.30 9.35 -43.27
N GLY A 376 2.02 9.49 -43.62
CA GLY A 376 0.92 8.75 -42.99
C GLY A 376 0.97 7.24 -43.27
N GLU A 377 1.26 6.82 -44.51
CA GLU A 377 1.44 5.40 -44.87
C GLU A 377 2.69 4.78 -44.21
N GLU A 378 3.80 5.53 -44.13
CA GLU A 378 5.02 5.12 -43.43
C GLU A 378 4.82 5.04 -41.90
N GLY A 379 4.08 5.97 -41.31
CA GLY A 379 3.70 5.95 -39.90
C GLY A 379 2.77 4.77 -39.56
N GLU A 380 1.77 4.48 -40.40
CA GLU A 380 0.86 3.36 -40.21
C GLU A 380 1.56 2.00 -40.39
N ALA A 381 2.49 1.89 -41.34
CA ALA A 381 3.30 0.70 -41.53
C ALA A 381 4.28 0.47 -40.36
N THR A 382 4.74 1.53 -39.71
CA THR A 382 5.62 1.49 -38.53
C THR A 382 4.88 1.12 -37.27
N LYS A 383 3.65 1.62 -37.12
CA LYS A 383 2.67 1.16 -36.14
C LYS A 383 2.43 -0.36 -36.25
N GLN A 384 2.14 -0.86 -37.46
CA GLN A 384 1.97 -2.31 -37.69
C GLN A 384 3.26 -3.11 -37.47
N TRP A 385 4.42 -2.51 -37.68
CA TRP A 385 5.71 -3.14 -37.43
C TRP A 385 6.01 -3.21 -35.92
N LEU A 386 5.83 -2.13 -35.17
CA LEU A 386 5.99 -2.05 -33.71
C LEU A 386 5.06 -3.04 -33.00
N GLU A 387 3.81 -3.16 -33.44
CA GLU A 387 2.87 -4.15 -32.94
C GLU A 387 3.37 -5.59 -33.10
N ARG A 388 3.91 -5.90 -34.29
CA ARG A 388 4.49 -7.22 -34.59
C ARG A 388 5.75 -7.47 -33.76
N GLY A 389 6.61 -6.46 -33.64
CA GLY A 389 7.83 -6.49 -32.84
C GLY A 389 7.55 -6.71 -31.36
N MET A 390 6.66 -5.93 -30.75
CA MET A 390 6.25 -6.08 -29.35
C MET A 390 5.59 -7.43 -29.09
N LYS A 391 4.72 -7.92 -29.98
CA LYS A 391 4.10 -9.26 -29.87
C LYS A 391 5.15 -10.38 -29.92
N LYS A 392 6.15 -10.27 -30.80
CA LYS A 392 7.25 -11.26 -30.87
C LYS A 392 8.23 -11.15 -29.70
N LEU A 393 8.51 -9.94 -29.21
CA LEU A 393 9.29 -9.70 -28.00
C LEU A 393 8.61 -10.33 -26.76
N ALA A 394 7.29 -10.17 -26.65
CA ALA A 394 6.47 -10.81 -25.63
C ALA A 394 6.54 -12.35 -25.71
N LYS A 395 6.65 -12.92 -26.92
CA LYS A 395 6.83 -14.36 -27.17
C LYS A 395 8.28 -14.86 -27.06
N GLY A 396 9.28 -13.96 -27.13
CA GLY A 396 10.71 -14.28 -27.07
C GLY A 396 11.31 -14.73 -28.39
N GLU A 397 10.72 -14.30 -29.51
CA GLU A 397 11.20 -14.58 -30.87
C GLU A 397 11.92 -13.36 -31.44
N GLU A 398 13.00 -13.59 -32.21
CA GLU A 398 13.71 -12.53 -32.94
C GLU A 398 12.82 -11.96 -34.06
N PHE A 399 12.95 -10.64 -34.29
CA PHE A 399 12.18 -9.93 -35.31
C PHE A 399 13.11 -9.15 -36.23
N GLY A 400 13.62 -9.84 -37.26
CA GLY A 400 14.64 -9.34 -38.18
C GLY A 400 14.14 -8.58 -39.42
N GLU A 401 12.92 -8.03 -39.40
CA GLU A 401 12.46 -7.13 -40.47
C GLU A 401 12.73 -5.69 -40.02
N ALA A 402 13.35 -4.85 -40.85
CA ALA A 402 13.54 -3.43 -40.56
C ALA A 402 12.23 -2.63 -40.74
N PRO A 403 11.95 -1.60 -39.92
CA PRO A 403 10.78 -0.75 -40.07
C PRO A 403 10.88 0.11 -41.35
N PRO A 404 9.73 0.58 -41.87
CA PRO A 404 9.68 1.35 -43.11
C PRO A 404 10.06 2.85 -43.01
N VAL A 405 10.37 3.41 -41.81
CA VAL A 405 10.69 4.85 -41.63
C VAL A 405 12.19 5.15 -41.64
N SER A 406 12.55 6.38 -42.06
CA SER A 406 13.90 6.94 -42.02
C SER A 406 14.46 7.22 -40.62
N GLU A 407 13.63 7.41 -39.58
CA GLU A 407 14.11 7.80 -38.24
C GLU A 407 15.02 6.74 -37.58
N PHE A 408 14.78 5.45 -37.84
CA PHE A 408 15.62 4.35 -37.35
C PHE A 408 16.91 4.16 -38.16
N GLN A 409 17.04 4.78 -39.35
CA GLN A 409 18.29 4.76 -40.13
C GLN A 409 19.42 5.48 -39.39
N VAL A 410 19.08 6.47 -38.55
CA VAL A 410 20.05 7.16 -37.70
C VAL A 410 20.59 6.19 -36.64
N VAL A 411 19.71 5.38 -36.03
CA VAL A 411 20.09 4.33 -35.08
C VAL A 411 20.96 3.28 -35.76
N ASP A 412 20.60 2.82 -36.95
CA ASP A 412 21.41 1.86 -37.72
C ASP A 412 22.78 2.43 -38.13
N SER A 413 22.84 3.71 -38.51
CA SER A 413 24.08 4.41 -38.83
C SER A 413 24.98 4.54 -37.59
N LEU A 414 24.41 4.89 -36.44
CA LEU A 414 25.11 4.94 -35.16
C LEU A 414 25.61 3.55 -34.76
N MET A 415 24.78 2.52 -34.90
CA MET A 415 25.13 1.12 -34.60
C MET A 415 26.24 0.60 -35.51
N THR A 416 26.21 0.93 -36.79
CA THR A 416 27.27 0.58 -37.75
C THR A 416 28.59 1.25 -37.35
N LYS A 417 28.56 2.55 -37.03
CA LYS A 417 29.75 3.29 -36.57
C LYS A 417 30.29 2.78 -35.23
N ILE A 418 29.41 2.37 -34.32
CA ILE A 418 29.78 1.73 -33.05
C ILE A 418 30.42 0.36 -33.31
N GLY A 419 29.88 -0.43 -34.25
CA GLY A 419 30.45 -1.69 -34.71
C GLY A 419 31.86 -1.52 -35.31
N ASP A 420 32.06 -0.46 -36.11
CA ASP A 420 33.32 -0.09 -36.75
C ASP A 420 34.36 0.51 -35.79
N GLY A 421 33.99 0.80 -34.54
CA GLY A 421 34.90 1.34 -33.52
C GLY A 421 35.10 2.86 -33.55
N LYS A 422 34.07 3.59 -33.98
CA LYS A 422 34.03 5.07 -33.93
C LYS A 422 33.09 5.55 -32.85
N ILE A 423 33.20 4.99 -31.64
CA ILE A 423 32.25 5.24 -30.54
C ILE A 423 32.47 6.64 -29.96
N CYS A 424 33.73 7.01 -29.76
CA CYS A 424 34.14 8.28 -29.15
C CYS A 424 34.40 9.42 -30.15
N SER A 425 34.15 9.23 -31.45
CA SER A 425 34.36 10.29 -32.45
C SER A 425 33.35 11.43 -32.25
N PRO A 426 33.80 12.69 -32.12
CA PRO A 426 32.90 13.84 -32.03
C PRO A 426 32.09 13.98 -33.32
N MET A 427 30.82 14.40 -33.20
CA MET A 427 29.92 14.57 -34.34
C MET A 427 30.52 15.44 -35.46
N ALA A 428 31.28 16.48 -35.08
CA ALA A 428 31.91 17.43 -36.01
C ALA A 428 33.03 16.83 -36.88
N GLU A 429 33.82 15.87 -36.38
CA GLU A 429 34.89 15.23 -37.16
C GLU A 429 34.34 14.30 -38.25
N VAL A 430 33.19 13.68 -37.99
CA VAL A 430 32.50 12.78 -38.94
C VAL A 430 31.87 13.58 -40.08
N ALA A 431 31.37 14.79 -39.81
CA ALA A 431 30.84 15.70 -40.82
C ALA A 431 31.92 16.24 -41.78
N GLY A 432 33.16 16.39 -41.29
CA GLY A 432 34.29 16.90 -42.08
C GLY A 432 34.95 15.88 -43.03
N GLY A 433 34.70 14.58 -42.85
CA GLY A 433 35.33 13.49 -43.62
C GLY A 433 34.43 12.81 -44.67
N ALA A 434 33.17 13.25 -44.82
CA ALA A 434 32.21 12.63 -45.73
C ALA A 434 32.34 13.17 -47.16
N GLU A 435 33.15 12.53 -47.99
CA GLU A 435 33.17 12.76 -49.45
C GLU A 435 32.06 11.93 -50.12
N GLY A 436 30.83 12.46 -50.17
CA GLY A 436 29.68 11.87 -50.86
C GLY A 436 28.33 12.51 -50.47
N GLU A 437 27.30 12.45 -51.33
CA GLU A 437 25.94 12.97 -51.03
C GLU A 437 25.29 12.23 -49.84
N ASP A 438 25.35 10.89 -49.82
CA ASP A 438 24.81 10.06 -48.73
C ASP A 438 25.47 10.35 -47.36
N GLY A 439 26.76 10.69 -47.37
CA GLY A 439 27.52 11.01 -46.14
C GLY A 439 27.15 12.35 -45.53
N ARG A 440 26.74 13.33 -46.35
CA ARG A 440 26.26 14.65 -45.88
C ARG A 440 24.83 14.59 -45.35
N GLU A 441 23.96 13.79 -45.96
CA GLU A 441 22.60 13.56 -45.45
C GLU A 441 22.63 12.89 -44.07
N GLY A 442 23.44 11.84 -43.90
CA GLY A 442 23.61 11.18 -42.61
C GLY A 442 24.20 12.10 -41.52
N ALA A 443 25.08 13.03 -41.87
CA ALA A 443 25.64 14.02 -40.95
C ALA A 443 24.59 15.06 -40.49
N ASN A 444 23.76 15.54 -41.43
CA ASN A 444 22.67 16.48 -41.12
C ASN A 444 21.56 15.82 -40.27
N LEU A 445 21.23 14.56 -40.54
CA LEU A 445 20.26 13.78 -39.75
C LEU A 445 20.70 13.61 -38.29
N MET A 446 21.97 13.27 -38.03
CA MET A 446 22.49 13.16 -36.66
C MET A 446 22.51 14.51 -35.94
N LYS A 447 22.80 15.60 -36.65
CA LYS A 447 22.78 16.96 -36.09
C LYS A 447 21.36 17.35 -35.66
N ASN A 448 20.37 17.12 -36.51
CA ASN A 448 18.96 17.37 -36.20
C ASN A 448 18.47 16.52 -35.02
N LEU A 449 18.94 15.26 -34.91
CA LEU A 449 18.62 14.41 -33.76
C LEU A 449 19.20 14.99 -32.46
N ALA A 450 20.46 15.41 -32.44
CA ALA A 450 21.05 16.03 -31.24
C ALA A 450 20.38 17.34 -30.84
N GLU A 451 19.97 18.17 -31.80
CA GLU A 451 19.16 19.38 -31.54
C GLU A 451 17.79 19.02 -30.93
N SER A 452 17.15 17.94 -31.39
CA SER A 452 15.87 17.46 -30.85
C SER A 452 15.96 16.89 -29.43
N LEU A 453 17.10 16.28 -29.08
CA LEU A 453 17.43 15.76 -27.75
C LEU A 453 17.94 16.87 -26.80
N GLY A 454 17.89 18.14 -27.22
CA GLY A 454 18.23 19.29 -26.39
C GLY A 454 19.73 19.48 -26.10
N VAL A 455 20.61 18.96 -26.96
CA VAL A 455 22.07 19.16 -26.82
C VAL A 455 22.42 20.62 -27.14
N GLU A 456 22.99 21.36 -26.17
CA GLU A 456 23.44 22.74 -26.38
C GLU A 456 24.63 22.80 -27.37
N ASP A 457 24.67 23.82 -28.24
CA ASP A 457 25.69 24.03 -29.30
C ASP A 457 27.17 23.96 -28.84
N ASN A 458 27.43 24.09 -27.54
CA ASN A 458 28.77 24.10 -26.95
C ASN A 458 29.27 22.71 -26.50
N LEU A 459 28.44 21.66 -26.58
CA LEU A 459 28.79 20.29 -26.24
C LEU A 459 28.94 19.46 -27.53
N ASN A 460 30.04 18.71 -27.66
CA ASN A 460 30.31 17.84 -28.81
C ASN A 460 30.18 16.37 -28.38
N PRO A 461 28.95 15.81 -28.26
CA PRO A 461 28.72 14.47 -27.76
C PRO A 461 29.27 13.40 -28.71
N SER A 462 29.65 12.25 -28.15
CA SER A 462 30.10 11.11 -28.96
C SER A 462 28.92 10.39 -29.62
N ASN A 463 29.20 9.58 -30.65
CA ASN A 463 28.17 8.75 -31.31
C ASN A 463 27.45 7.82 -30.30
N GLY A 464 28.19 7.29 -29.31
CA GLY A 464 27.60 6.45 -28.28
C GLY A 464 26.72 7.22 -27.28
N ASP A 465 27.06 8.47 -26.96
CA ASP A 465 26.26 9.31 -26.05
C ASP A 465 24.90 9.67 -26.68
N ILE A 466 24.89 9.96 -27.98
CA ILE A 466 23.65 10.27 -28.72
C ILE A 466 22.73 9.05 -28.75
N LEU A 467 23.29 7.86 -29.04
CA LEU A 467 22.51 6.63 -29.02
C LEU A 467 21.94 6.35 -27.62
N LYS A 468 22.75 6.56 -26.58
CA LYS A 468 22.30 6.42 -25.19
C LYS A 468 21.15 7.36 -24.86
N MET A 469 21.27 8.65 -25.18
CA MET A 469 20.21 9.65 -24.94
C MET A 469 18.93 9.28 -25.69
N SER A 470 19.05 8.85 -26.95
CA SER A 470 17.90 8.40 -27.74
C SER A 470 17.18 7.18 -27.13
N LEU A 471 17.94 6.25 -26.55
CA LEU A 471 17.37 5.09 -25.84
C LEU A 471 16.72 5.48 -24.51
N GLU A 472 17.28 6.45 -23.78
CA GLU A 472 16.70 6.95 -22.51
C GLU A 472 15.38 7.71 -22.77
N GLU A 473 15.27 8.46 -23.87
CA GLU A 473 14.09 9.26 -24.20
C GLU A 473 12.96 8.48 -24.89
N SER A 474 13.28 7.53 -25.78
CA SER A 474 12.29 6.81 -26.60
C SER A 474 12.21 5.32 -26.25
N GLU A 475 11.00 4.86 -25.92
CA GLU A 475 10.70 3.44 -25.71
C GLU A 475 10.74 2.68 -27.05
N GLU A 476 10.36 3.33 -28.14
CA GLU A 476 10.32 2.80 -29.51
C GLU A 476 11.73 2.44 -29.99
N THR A 477 12.71 3.33 -29.77
CA THR A 477 14.13 3.07 -30.08
C THR A 477 14.69 1.90 -29.28
N ARG A 478 14.31 1.76 -28.00
CA ARG A 478 14.68 0.60 -27.17
C ARG A 478 14.10 -0.69 -27.73
N VAL A 479 12.84 -0.69 -28.14
CA VAL A 479 12.19 -1.86 -28.75
C VAL A 479 12.87 -2.22 -30.07
N TYR A 480 13.12 -1.23 -30.93
CA TYR A 480 13.79 -1.42 -32.21
C TYR A 480 15.13 -2.12 -32.05
N LEU A 481 16.02 -1.57 -31.20
CA LEU A 481 17.35 -2.10 -30.94
C LEU A 481 17.34 -3.53 -30.39
N ARG A 482 16.34 -3.86 -29.56
CA ARG A 482 16.16 -5.21 -29.01
C ARG A 482 15.71 -6.20 -30.08
N THR A 483 14.91 -5.76 -31.05
CA THR A 483 14.38 -6.62 -32.11
C THR A 483 15.32 -6.80 -33.30
N SER A 484 16.09 -5.77 -33.65
CA SER A 484 16.95 -5.74 -34.85
C SER A 484 18.28 -6.50 -34.70
N GLY A 485 18.52 -7.16 -33.56
CA GLY A 485 19.79 -7.79 -33.24
C GLY A 485 20.89 -6.81 -32.81
N GLY A 486 20.58 -5.51 -32.70
CA GLY A 486 21.52 -4.49 -32.24
C GLY A 486 22.11 -4.80 -30.86
N LEU A 487 21.29 -5.30 -29.93
CA LEU A 487 21.75 -5.70 -28.60
C LEU A 487 22.86 -6.78 -28.63
N LEU A 488 22.77 -7.75 -29.55
CA LEU A 488 23.80 -8.78 -29.75
C LEU A 488 25.09 -8.17 -30.28
N SER A 489 24.98 -7.28 -31.27
CA SER A 489 26.15 -6.62 -31.86
C SER A 489 26.91 -5.75 -30.84
N LEU A 490 26.20 -5.12 -29.89
CA LEU A 490 26.81 -4.36 -28.80
C LEU A 490 27.53 -5.27 -27.81
N CYS A 491 26.95 -6.41 -27.46
CA CYS A 491 27.62 -7.41 -26.62
C CYS A 491 28.87 -7.98 -27.32
N ASP A 492 28.80 -8.28 -28.62
CA ASP A 492 29.94 -8.78 -29.39
C ASP A 492 31.05 -7.72 -29.50
N ARG A 493 30.69 -6.44 -29.66
CA ARG A 493 31.65 -5.32 -29.66
C ARG A 493 32.36 -5.18 -28.31
N LEU A 494 31.62 -5.32 -27.21
CA LEU A 494 32.19 -5.25 -25.85
C LEU A 494 33.24 -6.35 -25.59
N MET A 495 33.14 -7.49 -26.28
CA MET A 495 34.03 -8.66 -26.12
C MET A 495 35.27 -8.64 -27.04
N LYS A 496 35.39 -7.70 -27.99
CA LYS A 496 36.55 -7.61 -28.87
C LYS A 496 37.72 -6.95 -28.12
N ASP A 497 38.79 -7.71 -27.87
CA ASP A 497 40.02 -7.30 -27.19
C ASP A 497 40.92 -6.40 -28.07
N ASP A 498 40.52 -5.14 -28.31
CA ASP A 498 41.44 -4.12 -28.84
C ASP A 498 41.90 -3.18 -27.72
N GLU A 499 43.21 -3.03 -27.55
CA GLU A 499 43.87 -2.14 -26.56
C GLU A 499 43.53 -0.64 -26.75
N ALA A 500 42.79 -0.28 -27.81
CA ALA A 500 42.23 1.06 -28.04
C ALA A 500 40.84 1.29 -27.38
N ALA A 501 40.23 0.27 -26.77
CA ALA A 501 38.85 0.27 -26.28
C ALA A 501 38.64 0.79 -24.82
N GLU A 502 39.70 1.16 -24.09
CA GLU A 502 39.57 1.59 -22.69
C GLU A 502 38.70 2.86 -22.52
N GLY A 503 38.60 3.76 -23.49
CA GLY A 503 37.67 4.91 -23.40
C GLY A 503 36.23 4.57 -23.80
N GLU A 504 36.05 3.58 -24.68
CA GLU A 504 34.76 3.24 -25.30
C GLU A 504 33.88 2.36 -24.41
N ARG A 505 34.49 1.59 -23.50
CA ARG A 505 33.80 0.66 -22.60
C ARG A 505 32.76 1.36 -21.73
N ALA A 506 33.07 2.52 -21.15
CA ALA A 506 32.15 3.30 -20.33
C ALA A 506 30.84 3.62 -21.08
N THR A 507 30.97 4.14 -22.31
CA THR A 507 29.85 4.51 -23.17
C THR A 507 29.08 3.28 -23.63
N LEU A 508 29.77 2.19 -24.02
CA LEU A 508 29.13 0.91 -24.37
C LEU A 508 28.30 0.32 -23.23
N PHE A 509 28.84 0.31 -22.00
CA PHE A 509 28.07 -0.12 -20.83
C PHE A 509 26.86 0.77 -20.59
N GLY A 510 26.99 2.09 -20.79
CA GLY A 510 25.88 3.04 -20.70
C GLY A 510 24.78 2.80 -21.73
N VAL A 511 25.14 2.57 -23.00
CA VAL A 511 24.20 2.23 -24.09
C VAL A 511 23.49 0.90 -23.79
N LEU A 512 24.23 -0.12 -23.35
CA LEU A 512 23.65 -1.41 -22.96
C LEU A 512 22.69 -1.26 -21.77
N ALA A 513 23.03 -0.44 -20.78
CA ALA A 513 22.19 -0.18 -19.61
C ALA A 513 20.85 0.45 -20.02
N ALA A 514 20.88 1.51 -20.83
CA ALA A 514 19.67 2.15 -21.37
C ALA A 514 18.87 1.18 -22.24
N ALA A 515 19.55 0.35 -23.05
CA ALA A 515 18.91 -0.62 -23.92
C ALA A 515 18.14 -1.72 -23.16
N ILE A 516 18.56 -2.15 -21.97
CA ILE A 516 17.90 -3.25 -21.22
C ILE A 516 16.91 -2.79 -20.15
N GLU A 517 16.81 -1.49 -19.91
CA GLU A 517 15.97 -0.93 -18.85
C GLU A 517 14.51 -1.40 -18.94
N GLU A 518 13.91 -1.75 -17.80
CA GLU A 518 12.50 -2.19 -17.66
C GLU A 518 12.13 -3.51 -18.38
N ASN A 519 13.07 -4.27 -18.97
CA ASN A 519 12.76 -5.52 -19.67
C ASN A 519 13.51 -6.76 -19.14
N ARG A 520 12.78 -7.75 -18.65
CA ARG A 520 13.37 -9.00 -18.10
C ARG A 520 14.16 -9.83 -19.11
N LYS A 521 13.65 -10.01 -20.34
CA LYS A 521 14.25 -10.92 -21.33
C LYS A 521 15.52 -10.35 -21.94
N SER A 522 15.57 -9.03 -22.16
CA SER A 522 16.79 -8.36 -22.60
C SER A 522 17.91 -8.50 -21.56
N LYS A 523 17.58 -8.47 -20.27
CA LYS A 523 18.52 -8.76 -19.17
C LYS A 523 19.02 -10.20 -19.19
N ASP A 524 18.14 -11.17 -19.48
CA ASP A 524 18.51 -12.58 -19.66
C ASP A 524 19.47 -12.75 -20.86
N LEU A 525 19.24 -12.04 -21.97
CA LEU A 525 20.12 -12.10 -23.14
C LEU A 525 21.51 -11.54 -22.86
N VAL A 526 21.61 -10.38 -22.20
CA VAL A 526 22.90 -9.78 -21.79
C VAL A 526 23.64 -10.69 -20.80
N TYR A 527 22.91 -11.41 -19.94
CA TYR A 527 23.48 -12.43 -19.07
C TYR A 527 24.06 -13.62 -19.85
N GLU A 528 23.30 -14.17 -20.81
CA GLU A 528 23.73 -15.32 -21.62
C GLU A 528 24.91 -15.00 -22.54
N LYS A 529 25.02 -13.75 -23.01
CA LYS A 529 26.04 -13.29 -23.96
C LYS A 529 27.28 -12.66 -23.30
N MET A 530 27.58 -13.02 -22.06
CA MET A 530 28.78 -12.57 -21.31
C MET A 530 28.89 -11.05 -21.06
N GLY A 531 27.90 -10.24 -21.42
CA GLY A 531 27.93 -8.79 -21.16
C GLY A 531 28.00 -8.46 -19.67
N LEU A 532 27.32 -9.27 -18.83
CA LEU A 532 27.44 -9.17 -17.38
C LEU A 532 28.84 -9.56 -16.87
N ALA A 533 29.45 -10.58 -17.49
CA ALA A 533 30.79 -11.04 -17.11
C ALA A 533 31.85 -9.97 -17.43
N ALA A 534 31.71 -9.27 -18.57
CA ALA A 534 32.57 -8.14 -18.93
C ALA A 534 32.43 -6.96 -17.93
N ALA A 535 31.21 -6.64 -17.49
CA ALA A 535 30.99 -5.61 -16.47
C ALA A 535 31.64 -6.00 -15.12
N ILE A 536 31.51 -7.25 -14.70
CA ILE A 536 32.14 -7.75 -13.47
C ILE A 536 33.67 -7.73 -13.60
N ALA A 537 34.22 -8.19 -14.73
CA ALA A 537 35.66 -8.14 -14.99
C ALA A 537 36.21 -6.70 -14.91
N CYS A 538 35.52 -5.74 -15.51
CA CYS A 538 35.88 -4.32 -15.43
C CYS A 538 35.87 -3.78 -13.98
N MET A 539 34.95 -4.26 -13.14
CA MET A 539 34.94 -3.90 -11.71
C MET A 539 36.20 -4.39 -10.98
N TYR A 540 36.83 -5.47 -11.43
CA TYR A 540 38.06 -6.04 -10.84
C TYR A 540 39.36 -5.45 -11.38
N GLU A 541 39.36 -4.83 -12.56
CA GLU A 541 40.54 -4.15 -13.11
C GLU A 541 40.96 -2.97 -12.21
N GLU A 542 42.24 -2.86 -11.80
CA GLU A 542 42.72 -1.71 -11.05
C GLU A 542 43.15 -0.57 -12.01
N PRO A 543 42.65 0.67 -11.85
CA PRO A 543 43.06 1.79 -12.70
C PRO A 543 44.54 2.12 -12.47
N SER A 544 45.33 2.25 -13.54
CA SER A 544 46.73 2.69 -13.45
C SER A 544 46.84 4.18 -13.09
N GLU A 545 47.95 4.58 -12.46
CA GLU A 545 48.18 5.96 -11.97
C GLU A 545 48.11 7.01 -13.11
N ASP A 546 48.54 6.67 -14.33
CA ASP A 546 48.54 7.56 -15.50
C ASP A 546 47.20 7.60 -16.28
N LYS A 547 46.29 6.64 -16.05
CA LYS A 547 44.99 6.51 -16.77
C LYS A 547 43.77 6.47 -15.83
N GLY A 548 43.92 7.01 -14.61
CA GLY A 548 42.94 6.86 -13.54
C GLY A 548 41.51 7.26 -13.91
N VAL A 549 41.31 8.40 -14.60
CA VAL A 549 39.98 8.93 -14.92
C VAL A 549 39.20 8.00 -15.86
N VAL A 550 39.85 7.48 -16.91
CA VAL A 550 39.25 6.57 -17.89
C VAL A 550 38.91 5.22 -17.25
N GLY A 551 39.82 4.67 -16.44
CA GLY A 551 39.57 3.43 -15.71
C GLY A 551 38.39 3.55 -14.74
N TRP A 552 38.24 4.69 -14.05
CA TRP A 552 37.08 4.94 -13.19
C TRP A 552 35.79 5.20 -13.97
N ALA A 553 35.85 5.86 -15.13
CA ALA A 553 34.70 6.03 -16.02
C ALA A 553 34.15 4.68 -16.50
N ASN A 554 35.03 3.73 -16.86
CA ASN A 554 34.62 2.37 -17.23
C ASN A 554 33.92 1.64 -16.09
N LYS A 555 34.44 1.77 -14.86
CA LYS A 555 33.78 1.20 -13.68
C LYS A 555 32.41 1.81 -13.43
N MET A 556 32.25 3.13 -13.62
CA MET A 556 30.93 3.77 -13.50
C MET A 556 29.96 3.31 -14.59
N GLY A 557 30.44 3.13 -15.82
CA GLY A 557 29.67 2.51 -16.90
C GLY A 557 29.24 1.08 -16.54
N ALA A 558 30.18 0.25 -16.07
CA ALA A 558 29.89 -1.10 -15.60
C ALA A 558 28.85 -1.11 -14.47
N CYS A 559 28.93 -0.16 -13.52
CA CYS A 559 27.92 0.02 -12.47
C CYS A 559 26.53 0.32 -13.04
N ALA A 560 26.43 1.11 -14.11
CA ALA A 560 25.16 1.42 -14.77
C ALA A 560 24.52 0.14 -15.34
N LEU A 561 25.30 -0.70 -16.04
CA LEU A 561 24.80 -1.96 -16.60
C LEU A 561 24.39 -2.94 -15.50
N LEU A 562 25.19 -3.04 -14.43
CA LEU A 562 24.87 -3.87 -13.26
C LEU A 562 23.60 -3.39 -12.55
N ALA A 563 23.39 -2.09 -12.42
CA ALA A 563 22.18 -1.52 -11.82
C ALA A 563 20.95 -1.85 -12.67
N ALA A 564 21.03 -1.67 -13.99
CA ALA A 564 19.99 -2.00 -14.95
C ALA A 564 19.68 -3.52 -15.04
N CYS A 565 20.51 -4.38 -14.44
CA CYS A 565 20.23 -5.82 -14.31
C CYS A 565 19.48 -6.18 -13.00
N ILE A 566 19.52 -5.30 -11.99
CA ILE A 566 18.95 -5.53 -10.64
C ILE A 566 17.66 -4.74 -10.42
N ASP A 567 17.48 -3.63 -11.13
CA ASP A 567 16.30 -2.76 -11.12
C ASP A 567 14.95 -3.50 -11.00
N ASP A 568 14.09 -2.97 -10.14
CA ASP A 568 12.80 -3.57 -9.82
C ASP A 568 11.75 -3.36 -10.94
N GLY A 569 12.00 -2.44 -11.90
CA GLY A 569 11.04 -2.02 -12.93
C GLY A 569 10.69 -3.09 -13.98
N GLY A 570 11.63 -3.98 -14.31
CA GLY A 570 11.43 -5.05 -15.30
C GLY A 570 11.26 -6.46 -14.73
N GLY A 571 11.18 -6.60 -13.41
CA GLY A 571 11.21 -7.90 -12.70
C GLY A 571 12.62 -8.45 -12.48
N ALA A 572 12.89 -8.94 -11.27
CA ALA A 572 14.22 -9.35 -10.84
C ALA A 572 14.74 -10.60 -11.58
N ASN A 573 15.91 -10.48 -12.24
CA ASN A 573 16.66 -11.66 -12.69
C ASN A 573 17.35 -12.32 -11.48
N THR A 574 16.79 -13.45 -11.02
CA THR A 574 17.32 -14.18 -9.87
C THR A 574 18.75 -14.66 -10.05
N LYS A 575 19.19 -14.91 -11.29
CA LYS A 575 20.56 -15.34 -11.58
C LYS A 575 21.54 -14.18 -11.45
N CYS A 576 21.23 -13.02 -12.04
CA CYS A 576 22.07 -11.81 -11.92
C CYS A 576 22.17 -11.33 -10.47
N VAL A 577 21.05 -11.27 -9.74
CA VAL A 577 21.04 -10.86 -8.32
C VAL A 577 21.90 -11.80 -7.46
N GLY A 578 21.84 -13.12 -7.71
CA GLY A 578 22.69 -14.09 -7.00
C GLY A 578 24.18 -13.90 -7.27
N LEU A 579 24.55 -13.62 -8.52
CA LEU A 579 25.94 -13.41 -8.93
C LEU A 579 26.52 -12.10 -8.35
N ILE A 580 25.78 -10.99 -8.49
CA ILE A 580 26.25 -9.66 -8.09
C ILE A 580 26.27 -9.54 -6.56
N CYS A 581 25.22 -9.99 -5.86
CA CYS A 581 25.16 -9.90 -4.40
C CYS A 581 25.95 -11.00 -3.69
N GLY A 582 26.37 -12.04 -4.41
CA GLY A 582 27.24 -13.11 -3.92
C GLY A 582 28.72 -12.73 -3.87
N ASP A 583 29.11 -11.60 -4.47
CA ASP A 583 30.51 -11.23 -4.62
C ASP A 583 30.93 -10.03 -3.73
N ILE A 584 31.78 -10.29 -2.74
CA ILE A 584 32.29 -9.26 -1.81
C ILE A 584 33.29 -8.32 -2.52
N GLY A 585 34.04 -8.81 -3.51
CA GLY A 585 35.05 -8.00 -4.20
C GLY A 585 34.45 -6.82 -4.96
N LEU A 586 33.23 -7.02 -5.50
CA LEU A 586 32.47 -5.98 -6.20
C LEU A 586 32.08 -4.83 -5.27
N VAL A 587 31.63 -5.15 -4.05
CA VAL A 587 31.28 -4.13 -3.04
C VAL A 587 32.51 -3.31 -2.64
N MET A 588 33.68 -3.94 -2.49
CA MET A 588 34.93 -3.24 -2.18
C MET A 588 35.36 -2.31 -3.33
N SER A 589 35.21 -2.75 -4.58
CA SER A 589 35.51 -1.92 -5.76
C SER A 589 34.62 -0.68 -5.85
N LEU A 590 33.32 -0.82 -5.54
CA LEU A 590 32.39 0.30 -5.43
C LEU A 590 32.82 1.33 -4.37
N VAL A 591 33.25 0.86 -3.20
CA VAL A 591 33.72 1.72 -2.11
C VAL A 591 34.94 2.53 -2.56
N LYS A 592 35.92 1.85 -3.17
CA LYS A 592 37.14 2.50 -3.70
C LYS A 592 36.80 3.57 -4.75
N GLY A 593 35.83 3.32 -5.63
CA GLY A 593 35.42 4.29 -6.65
C GLY A 593 34.71 5.51 -6.11
N LEU A 594 33.82 5.33 -5.13
CA LEU A 594 33.18 6.46 -4.45
C LEU A 594 34.20 7.29 -3.65
N MET A 595 35.19 6.64 -3.02
CA MET A 595 36.29 7.31 -2.32
C MET A 595 37.20 8.08 -3.28
N TRP A 596 37.52 7.51 -4.44
CA TRP A 596 38.29 8.21 -5.47
C TRP A 596 37.54 9.44 -5.98
N TYR A 597 36.26 9.31 -6.33
CA TYR A 597 35.43 10.42 -6.79
C TYR A 597 35.41 11.57 -5.78
N ALA A 598 35.33 11.26 -4.49
CA ALA A 598 35.31 12.28 -3.46
C ALA A 598 36.66 12.96 -3.21
N ARG A 599 37.78 12.28 -3.50
CA ARG A 599 39.16 12.80 -3.32
C ARG A 599 39.72 13.47 -4.57
N TYR A 600 39.10 13.27 -5.73
CA TYR A 600 39.61 13.76 -7.01
C TYR A 600 39.42 15.29 -7.16
N GLU A 601 40.51 16.00 -7.46
CA GLU A 601 40.55 17.47 -7.54
C GLU A 601 40.67 18.03 -8.98
N GLY A 602 40.63 17.21 -10.04
CA GLY A 602 40.93 17.59 -11.45
C GLY A 602 40.01 18.64 -12.12
N GLY A 603 40.00 18.87 -13.43
CA GLY A 603 39.17 19.93 -14.05
C GLY A 603 37.65 19.67 -14.02
N VAL A 604 36.82 20.69 -14.35
CA VAL A 604 35.36 20.55 -14.57
C VAL A 604 35.06 19.80 -15.89
N GLU A 605 36.00 19.81 -16.83
CA GLU A 605 35.88 19.23 -18.17
C GLU A 605 35.96 17.68 -18.20
N GLU A 606 36.37 17.03 -17.10
CA GLU A 606 36.50 15.57 -16.96
C GLU A 606 35.51 14.99 -15.92
N LEU A 607 34.24 15.41 -15.99
CA LEU A 607 33.25 15.09 -14.94
C LEU A 607 32.71 13.65 -15.04
N VAL A 608 33.38 12.69 -14.40
CA VAL A 608 32.84 11.31 -14.25
C VAL A 608 31.74 11.30 -13.19
N SER A 609 30.49 11.02 -13.57
CA SER A 609 29.37 10.90 -12.61
C SER A 609 29.44 9.61 -11.78
N CYS A 610 29.32 9.72 -10.47
CA CYS A 610 29.23 8.56 -9.55
C CYS A 610 27.78 8.08 -9.31
N ALA A 611 26.78 8.70 -9.96
CA ALA A 611 25.38 8.33 -9.82
C ALA A 611 25.10 6.83 -10.11
N PRO A 612 25.72 6.19 -11.14
CA PRO A 612 25.51 4.77 -11.40
C PRO A 612 25.97 3.84 -10.26
N ALA A 613 27.11 4.14 -9.62
CA ALA A 613 27.59 3.36 -8.47
C ALA A 613 26.66 3.49 -7.26
N LEU A 614 26.12 4.69 -7.02
CA LEU A 614 25.12 4.92 -5.97
C LEU A 614 23.78 4.24 -6.29
N ALA A 615 23.35 4.23 -7.56
CA ALA A 615 22.15 3.55 -8.01
C ALA A 615 22.27 2.03 -7.82
N LEU A 616 23.41 1.43 -8.17
CA LEU A 616 23.67 0.01 -7.93
C LEU A 616 23.57 -0.33 -6.43
N LEU A 617 24.17 0.48 -5.56
CA LEU A 617 24.07 0.31 -4.10
C LEU A 617 22.63 0.44 -3.59
N ARG A 618 21.87 1.40 -4.12
CA ARG A 618 20.46 1.61 -3.81
C ARG A 618 19.64 0.39 -4.16
N ASP A 619 19.82 -0.14 -5.37
CA ASP A 619 18.99 -1.23 -5.91
C ASP A 619 19.34 -2.57 -5.25
N MET A 620 20.62 -2.81 -4.95
CA MET A 620 21.02 -3.93 -4.07
C MET A 620 20.40 -3.84 -2.66
N ALA A 621 20.24 -2.64 -2.11
CA ALA A 621 19.65 -2.44 -0.78
C ALA A 621 18.12 -2.54 -0.76
N ARG A 622 17.44 -2.23 -1.88
CA ARG A 622 15.98 -2.34 -2.03
C ARG A 622 15.53 -3.77 -2.26
N ASN A 623 16.27 -4.54 -3.05
CA ASN A 623 15.87 -5.89 -3.43
C ASN A 623 15.89 -6.87 -2.25
N GLU A 624 14.75 -7.50 -1.93
CA GLU A 624 14.62 -8.35 -0.74
C GLU A 624 15.49 -9.62 -0.78
N LYS A 625 15.74 -10.17 -1.98
CA LYS A 625 16.62 -11.34 -2.16
C LYS A 625 18.08 -10.97 -1.97
N ALA A 626 18.50 -9.85 -2.58
CA ALA A 626 19.82 -9.26 -2.35
C ALA A 626 20.04 -8.99 -0.86
N LYS A 627 19.05 -8.41 -0.18
CA LYS A 627 19.09 -8.13 1.25
C LYS A 627 19.28 -9.38 2.12
N LYS A 628 18.62 -10.50 1.79
CA LYS A 628 18.81 -11.78 2.50
C LYS A 628 20.21 -12.34 2.31
N LEU A 629 20.74 -12.28 1.08
CA LEU A 629 22.11 -12.72 0.76
C LEU A 629 23.18 -11.85 1.45
N ILE A 630 23.03 -10.53 1.39
CA ILE A 630 23.91 -9.57 2.05
C ILE A 630 23.82 -9.71 3.58
N GLY A 631 22.60 -9.87 4.12
CA GLY A 631 22.37 -10.04 5.56
C GLY A 631 23.04 -11.28 6.13
N GLY A 632 23.09 -12.39 5.37
CA GLY A 632 23.80 -13.61 5.77
C GLY A 632 25.32 -13.46 5.85
N ARG A 633 25.90 -12.49 5.12
CA ARG A 633 27.36 -12.26 5.03
C ARG A 633 27.80 -10.94 5.65
N TYR A 634 26.92 -10.28 6.40
CA TYR A 634 27.16 -8.96 6.96
C TYR A 634 28.42 -8.89 7.84
N GLY A 635 28.71 -9.97 8.59
CA GLY A 635 29.92 -10.09 9.39
C GLY A 635 31.21 -10.21 8.57
N GLU A 636 31.19 -10.89 7.42
CA GLU A 636 32.34 -11.01 6.52
C GLU A 636 32.62 -9.69 5.78
N ILE A 637 31.55 -9.04 5.29
CA ILE A 637 31.63 -7.71 4.65
C ILE A 637 32.09 -6.68 5.68
N GLY A 638 31.57 -6.74 6.91
CA GLY A 638 31.99 -5.92 8.03
C GLY A 638 33.48 -6.11 8.38
N ALA A 639 33.94 -7.35 8.53
CA ALA A 639 35.34 -7.67 8.83
C ALA A 639 36.31 -7.29 7.70
N ALA A 640 35.90 -7.43 6.43
CA ALA A 640 36.68 -6.97 5.27
C ALA A 640 36.79 -5.44 5.21
N LEU A 641 35.74 -4.73 5.68
CA LEU A 641 35.69 -3.26 5.78
C LEU A 641 36.25 -2.71 7.11
N GLU A 642 36.63 -3.57 8.07
CA GLU A 642 37.19 -3.18 9.38
C GLU A 642 38.66 -2.77 9.30
N GLY A 643 39.34 -3.04 8.17
CA GLY A 643 40.72 -2.62 7.91
C GLY A 643 40.83 -1.32 7.09
N GLY A 644 40.75 -0.14 7.71
CA GLY A 644 41.23 1.13 7.12
C GLY A 644 40.18 2.11 6.57
N GLU A 645 40.66 3.20 5.93
CA GLU A 645 39.92 4.42 5.53
C GLU A 645 38.76 4.24 4.52
N GLU A 646 38.50 3.00 4.05
CA GLU A 646 37.63 2.67 2.92
C GLU A 646 36.33 2.00 3.40
N HIS A 647 35.47 2.78 4.05
CA HIS A 647 34.17 2.28 4.51
C HIS A 647 33.04 2.71 3.57
N LEU A 648 32.16 1.79 3.16
CA LEU A 648 31.08 2.04 2.18
C LEU A 648 30.25 3.30 2.49
N ILE A 649 29.76 3.40 3.72
CA ILE A 649 28.98 4.55 4.18
C ILE A 649 29.79 5.84 4.09
N LEU A 650 31.07 5.80 4.44
CA LEU A 650 31.94 6.97 4.45
C LEU A 650 32.18 7.43 3.02
N ALA A 651 32.33 6.49 2.09
CA ALA A 651 32.43 6.75 0.67
C ALA A 651 31.15 7.41 0.11
N VAL A 652 29.96 6.95 0.53
CA VAL A 652 28.68 7.58 0.16
C VAL A 652 28.57 9.00 0.73
N VAL A 653 28.98 9.21 1.99
CA VAL A 653 28.96 10.54 2.62
C VAL A 653 29.97 11.50 1.97
N PHE A 654 31.16 11.02 1.63
CA PHE A 654 32.16 11.82 0.95
C PHE A 654 31.76 12.13 -0.49
N ALA A 655 31.16 11.19 -1.22
CA ALA A 655 30.60 11.45 -2.54
C ALA A 655 29.49 12.51 -2.49
N MET A 656 28.63 12.48 -1.46
CA MET A 656 27.58 13.47 -1.22
C MET A 656 28.12 14.87 -0.86
N THR A 657 29.26 14.94 -0.16
CA THR A 657 29.89 16.20 0.29
C THR A 657 30.97 16.71 -0.67
N ALA A 658 31.21 16.00 -1.78
CA ALA A 658 32.13 16.43 -2.81
C ALA A 658 31.66 17.75 -3.43
N LYS A 659 32.60 18.67 -3.70
CA LYS A 659 32.30 19.99 -4.28
C LYS A 659 31.57 19.93 -5.62
N ARG A 660 31.69 18.81 -6.35
CA ARG A 660 31.12 18.56 -7.68
C ARG A 660 29.85 17.73 -7.69
N ALA A 661 29.34 17.33 -6.52
CA ALA A 661 28.16 16.51 -6.46
C ALA A 661 26.94 17.27 -7.02
N THR A 662 26.37 16.77 -8.11
CA THR A 662 25.11 17.30 -8.68
C THR A 662 23.95 17.08 -7.70
N SER A 663 22.82 17.73 -7.94
CA SER A 663 21.60 17.50 -7.14
C SER A 663 21.21 16.01 -7.17
N ASP A 664 21.32 15.39 -8.34
CA ASP A 664 20.93 13.98 -8.54
C ASP A 664 21.85 13.02 -7.77
N VAL A 665 23.17 13.26 -7.78
CA VAL A 665 24.14 12.48 -6.99
C VAL A 665 23.81 12.57 -5.50
N ARG A 666 23.48 13.76 -5.01
CA ARG A 666 23.11 13.98 -3.60
C ARG A 666 21.79 13.31 -3.26
N GLU A 667 20.80 13.37 -4.15
CA GLU A 667 19.51 12.72 -3.98
C GLU A 667 19.65 11.19 -3.85
N VAL A 668 20.37 10.57 -4.80
CA VAL A 668 20.60 9.12 -4.78
C VAL A 668 21.44 8.71 -3.58
N ALA A 669 22.49 9.46 -3.22
CA ALA A 669 23.31 9.20 -2.03
C ALA A 669 22.50 9.26 -0.73
N VAL A 670 21.65 10.28 -0.59
CA VAL A 670 20.78 10.45 0.59
C VAL A 670 19.72 9.34 0.64
N CYS A 671 19.15 8.93 -0.50
CA CYS A 671 18.26 7.78 -0.59
C CYS A 671 18.94 6.49 -0.12
N CYS A 672 20.20 6.25 -0.52
CA CYS A 672 20.99 5.12 -0.03
C CYS A 672 21.10 5.14 1.50
N LEU A 673 21.40 6.29 2.09
CA LEU A 673 21.53 6.45 3.55
C LEU A 673 20.21 6.26 4.32
N SER A 674 19.06 6.45 3.67
CA SER A 674 17.74 6.36 4.31
C SER A 674 17.21 4.94 4.51
N ASN A 675 17.78 3.95 3.80
CA ASN A 675 17.31 2.57 3.84
C ASN A 675 17.75 1.81 5.12
N LEU A 676 16.83 1.03 5.68
CA LEU A 676 16.93 0.39 7.02
C LEU A 676 18.23 -0.43 7.27
N ALA A 677 18.85 -1.04 6.25
CA ALA A 677 20.05 -1.87 6.44
C ALA A 677 21.34 -1.06 6.69
N LEU A 678 21.42 0.18 6.18
CA LEU A 678 22.58 1.07 6.41
C LEU A 678 22.43 1.85 7.72
N VAL A 679 21.19 2.21 8.07
CA VAL A 679 20.86 2.97 9.29
C VAL A 679 21.20 2.22 10.58
N GLU A 680 20.99 0.90 10.64
CA GLU A 680 21.36 0.09 11.82
C GLU A 680 22.87 0.08 12.10
N VAL A 681 23.69 0.21 11.05
CA VAL A 681 25.16 0.18 11.14
C VAL A 681 25.76 1.57 11.26
N LEU A 682 25.04 2.58 10.75
CA LEU A 682 25.30 3.98 11.01
C LEU A 682 25.11 4.32 12.49
N ARG A 683 24.08 3.78 13.15
CA ARG A 683 23.69 4.19 14.52
C ARG A 683 24.81 4.02 15.56
N PRO A 684 25.54 2.90 15.65
CA PRO A 684 26.70 2.76 16.54
C PRO A 684 27.90 3.64 16.18
N LYS A 685 28.06 4.03 14.91
CA LYS A 685 29.18 4.89 14.44
C LYS A 685 28.90 6.37 14.66
N PHE A 686 27.62 6.75 14.62
CA PHE A 686 27.11 8.04 15.07
C PHE A 686 27.11 8.17 16.61
N CYS A 687 26.96 7.06 17.32
CA CYS A 687 27.08 6.99 18.79
C CYS A 687 28.50 6.55 19.18
N LEU A 688 29.46 7.47 19.00
CA LEU A 688 30.88 7.43 19.40
C LEU A 688 31.29 6.22 20.27
N LYS A 689 31.67 5.10 19.64
CA LYS A 689 32.42 4.03 20.30
C LYS A 689 33.89 4.41 20.38
N GLY A 690 34.34 4.78 21.59
CA GLY A 690 35.76 4.84 21.94
C GLY A 690 36.33 6.26 22.01
N LYS A 691 37.27 6.46 22.94
CA LYS A 691 38.06 7.68 23.06
C LYS A 691 38.66 8.03 21.71
N LEU A 692 38.21 9.14 21.14
CA LEU A 692 38.77 9.75 19.95
C LEU A 692 40.28 9.92 20.14
N LYS A 693 41.08 9.08 19.46
CA LYS A 693 42.39 9.55 19.01
C LYS A 693 42.09 10.60 17.95
N GLU A 694 42.73 11.77 18.04
CA GLU A 694 42.42 13.03 17.35
C GLU A 694 42.23 12.96 15.81
N LYS A 695 42.52 11.82 15.15
CA LYS A 695 42.32 11.61 13.71
C LYS A 695 41.00 10.94 13.30
N GLU A 696 40.25 10.31 14.22
CA GLU A 696 39.00 9.60 13.88
C GLU A 696 37.71 10.42 14.12
N GLY A 697 37.80 11.51 14.90
CA GLY A 697 36.65 12.36 15.26
C GLY A 697 36.11 13.23 14.13
N ALA A 698 36.93 13.49 13.10
CA ALA A 698 36.50 14.26 11.94
C ALA A 698 35.42 13.53 11.09
N LYS A 699 35.33 12.20 11.17
CA LYS A 699 34.58 11.38 10.20
C LYS A 699 33.06 11.30 10.47
N SER A 700 32.60 11.22 11.74
CA SER A 700 31.15 11.22 12.05
C SER A 700 30.54 12.64 12.06
N VAL A 701 31.35 13.61 12.48
CA VAL A 701 31.05 15.04 12.53
C VAL A 701 30.75 15.57 11.12
N THR A 702 31.59 15.21 10.13
CA THR A 702 31.38 15.59 8.72
C THR A 702 30.05 15.09 8.13
N ALA A 703 29.56 13.92 8.55
CA ALA A 703 28.29 13.36 8.06
C ALA A 703 27.07 14.13 8.57
N VAL A 704 27.05 14.50 9.86
CA VAL A 704 25.99 15.33 10.44
C VAL A 704 25.96 16.71 9.76
N HIS A 705 27.12 17.28 9.45
CA HIS A 705 27.20 18.57 8.75
C HIS A 705 26.69 18.49 7.33
N GLY A 706 27.08 17.45 6.58
CA GLY A 706 26.64 17.26 5.21
C GLY A 706 25.11 17.19 5.12
N LEU A 707 24.49 16.40 6.00
CA LEU A 707 23.03 16.28 6.06
C LEU A 707 22.34 17.58 6.50
N LEU A 708 22.91 18.32 7.47
CA LEU A 708 22.40 19.62 7.88
C LEU A 708 22.55 20.70 6.78
N ALA A 709 23.66 20.67 6.04
CA ALA A 709 23.92 21.56 4.93
C ALA A 709 22.91 21.33 3.80
N ILE A 710 22.63 20.06 3.45
CA ILE A 710 21.59 19.69 2.49
C ILE A 710 20.23 20.16 2.97
N ALA A 711 19.86 19.88 4.22
CA ALA A 711 18.57 20.32 4.78
C ALA A 711 18.37 21.85 4.69
N ARG A 712 19.45 22.63 4.81
CA ARG A 712 19.46 24.11 4.71
C ARG A 712 19.41 24.63 3.26
N ALA A 713 19.91 23.87 2.29
CA ALA A 713 20.19 24.33 0.92
C ALA A 713 18.94 24.36 0.00
N HIS A 714 17.96 25.21 0.32
CA HIS A 714 16.70 25.30 -0.43
C HIS A 714 16.79 25.84 -1.87
N LYS A 715 17.91 26.45 -2.28
CA LYS A 715 18.09 27.00 -3.64
C LYS A 715 18.70 25.99 -4.62
N THR A 716 19.49 25.05 -4.12
CA THR A 716 20.26 24.11 -4.94
C THR A 716 19.74 22.68 -4.86
N GLU A 717 18.95 22.35 -3.83
CA GLU A 717 18.46 20.99 -3.57
C GLU A 717 16.94 20.86 -3.74
N THR A 718 16.53 19.68 -4.16
CA THR A 718 15.11 19.30 -4.23
C THR A 718 14.48 19.17 -2.82
N PRO A 719 13.18 19.47 -2.66
CA PRO A 719 12.46 19.23 -1.41
C PRO A 719 12.53 17.77 -0.93
N ALA A 720 12.60 16.83 -1.87
CA ALA A 720 12.76 15.40 -1.60
C ALA A 720 14.09 15.11 -0.89
N SER A 721 15.22 15.52 -1.49
CA SER A 721 16.56 15.36 -0.90
C SER A 721 16.67 15.96 0.50
N ARG A 722 16.09 17.15 0.70
CA ARG A 722 16.05 17.83 2.01
C ARG A 722 15.23 17.07 3.05
N ALA A 723 14.07 16.53 2.65
CA ALA A 723 13.21 15.75 3.54
C ALA A 723 13.86 14.42 3.94
N VAL A 724 14.53 13.75 3.00
CA VAL A 724 15.25 12.49 3.27
C VAL A 724 16.46 12.75 4.18
N ALA A 725 17.22 13.83 3.97
CA ALA A 725 18.33 14.20 4.84
C ALA A 725 17.89 14.42 6.30
N LEU A 726 16.79 15.14 6.52
CA LEU A 726 16.17 15.30 7.84
C LEU A 726 15.68 13.97 8.43
N GLY A 727 15.11 13.09 7.59
CA GLY A 727 14.73 11.73 7.99
C GLY A 727 15.91 10.89 8.47
N CYS A 728 17.04 10.95 7.78
CA CYS A 728 18.28 10.27 8.15
C CYS A 728 18.80 10.74 9.52
N LEU A 729 18.89 12.06 9.74
CA LEU A 729 19.26 12.64 11.04
C LEU A 729 18.30 12.22 12.15
N MET A 730 17.00 12.23 11.84
CA MET A 730 15.94 11.82 12.76
C MET A 730 16.08 10.34 13.18
N ASN A 731 16.40 9.44 12.26
CA ASN A 731 16.63 8.02 12.55
C ASN A 731 17.95 7.77 13.30
N ALA A 732 18.99 8.54 12.99
CA ALA A 732 20.28 8.46 13.69
C ALA A 732 20.19 8.96 15.15
N SER A 733 19.24 9.85 15.44
CA SER A 733 19.00 10.37 16.80
C SER A 733 18.26 9.41 17.75
N ILE A 734 17.81 8.24 17.26
CA ILE A 734 17.15 7.21 18.08
C ILE A 734 18.23 6.38 18.79
N GLY A 735 18.32 6.50 20.12
CA GLY A 735 19.20 5.67 20.94
C GLY A 735 18.84 4.18 20.80
N VAL A 736 19.81 3.28 21.03
CA VAL A 736 19.62 1.82 21.01
C VAL A 736 18.80 1.43 22.25
N GLY A 737 17.50 1.71 22.23
CA GLY A 737 16.64 1.55 23.42
C GLY A 737 15.15 1.50 23.10
N GLY A 738 14.76 1.13 21.89
CA GLY A 738 13.36 1.12 21.48
C GLY A 738 13.08 0.24 20.27
N GLY A 739 13.37 -1.05 20.36
CA GLY A 739 13.03 -2.03 19.34
C GLY A 739 13.44 -3.44 19.77
N MET A 740 12.49 -4.37 19.75
CA MET A 740 12.70 -5.80 20.02
C MET A 740 13.93 -6.35 19.30
N GLY A 741 14.88 -6.90 20.07
CA GLY A 741 16.05 -7.60 19.55
C GLY A 741 17.07 -7.87 20.65
N LYS A 742 17.24 -9.14 21.02
CA LYS A 742 18.19 -9.59 22.05
C LYS A 742 19.64 -9.31 21.63
N GLY A 743 20.45 -8.92 22.62
CA GLY A 743 21.79 -9.46 22.80
C GLY A 743 22.94 -8.78 22.05
N VAL A 744 23.37 -7.61 22.52
CA VAL A 744 24.81 -7.29 22.65
C VAL A 744 24.93 -6.39 23.89
N GLU A 745 25.65 -6.86 24.92
CA GLU A 745 26.12 -5.97 25.98
C GLU A 745 27.08 -4.95 25.36
N VAL A 746 26.61 -3.73 25.15
CA VAL A 746 27.45 -2.61 24.75
C VAL A 746 27.55 -1.69 25.95
N GLY A 747 28.76 -1.59 26.51
CA GLY A 747 29.06 -0.69 27.63
C GLY A 747 28.55 0.73 27.35
N LYS A 748 28.05 1.39 28.41
CA LYS A 748 27.64 2.80 28.51
C LYS A 748 28.11 3.66 27.31
N THR A 749 27.32 3.69 26.24
CA THR A 749 27.58 4.49 25.04
C THR A 749 26.75 5.77 25.12
N ASP A 750 27.30 6.90 24.65
CA ASP A 750 26.67 8.23 24.74
C ASP A 750 25.45 8.31 23.80
N GLU A 751 24.25 7.99 24.33
CA GLU A 751 22.97 8.05 23.62
C GLU A 751 22.64 9.43 23.02
N ASN A 752 23.39 10.48 23.41
CA ASN A 752 23.17 11.85 22.98
C ASN A 752 24.23 12.37 21.99
N GLY A 753 25.20 11.56 21.55
CA GLY A 753 26.30 12.00 20.67
C GLY A 753 25.85 12.77 19.42
N VAL A 754 24.91 12.21 18.65
CA VAL A 754 24.35 12.87 17.45
C VAL A 754 23.64 14.17 17.79
N LYS A 755 22.90 14.20 18.91
CA LYS A 755 22.13 15.37 19.32
C LYS A 755 23.07 16.52 19.70
N LYS A 756 24.16 16.21 20.40
CA LYS A 756 25.23 17.17 20.73
C LYS A 756 25.87 17.76 19.48
N GLU A 757 26.13 16.94 18.46
CA GLU A 757 26.69 17.44 17.19
C GLU A 757 25.70 18.28 16.38
N ILE A 758 24.41 17.90 16.35
CA ILE A 758 23.38 18.76 15.75
C ILE A 758 23.33 20.12 16.46
N ALA A 759 23.46 20.14 17.79
CA ALA A 759 23.52 21.37 18.55
C ALA A 759 24.80 22.17 18.25
N SER A 760 25.99 21.56 18.31
CA SER A 760 27.29 22.24 18.11
C SER A 760 27.33 22.99 16.78
N TYR A 761 26.76 22.44 15.71
CA TYR A 761 26.74 23.02 14.35
C TYR A 761 25.53 23.88 13.99
N GLY A 762 24.74 24.32 14.98
CA GLY A 762 23.62 25.23 14.73
C GLY A 762 22.45 24.55 14.00
N GLY A 763 22.29 23.24 14.15
CA GLY A 763 21.14 22.52 13.64
C GLY A 763 19.83 22.98 14.30
N ILE A 764 19.86 23.34 15.58
CA ILE A 764 18.67 23.84 16.31
C ILE A 764 18.05 25.09 15.64
N PRO A 765 18.80 26.17 15.35
CA PRO A 765 18.23 27.32 14.62
C PRO A 765 17.77 26.97 13.20
N VAL A 766 18.45 26.07 12.50
CA VAL A 766 18.01 25.61 11.17
C VAL A 766 16.65 24.92 11.27
N LEU A 767 16.45 24.02 12.25
CA LEU A 767 15.18 23.32 12.45
C LEU A 767 14.06 24.28 12.82
N ILE A 768 14.32 25.26 13.68
CA ILE A 768 13.33 26.29 14.06
C ILE A 768 12.96 27.15 12.84
N SER A 769 13.95 27.56 12.04
CA SER A 769 13.73 28.33 10.81
C SER A 769 12.89 27.56 9.79
N LEU A 770 13.18 26.27 9.60
CA LEU A 770 12.41 25.40 8.72
C LEU A 770 10.96 25.21 9.20
N LEU A 771 10.75 25.11 10.51
CA LEU A 771 9.41 24.99 11.11
C LEU A 771 8.58 26.28 10.97
N THR A 772 9.22 27.42 11.17
CA THR A 772 8.56 28.75 11.26
C THR A 772 8.48 29.48 9.92
N SER A 773 9.05 28.92 8.86
CA SER A 773 8.97 29.50 7.51
C SER A 773 7.53 29.48 6.98
N SER A 774 7.01 30.65 6.59
CA SER A 774 5.71 30.80 5.90
C SER A 774 5.76 30.43 4.42
N SER A 775 6.96 30.33 3.83
CA SER A 775 7.12 30.03 2.40
C SER A 775 7.03 28.54 2.11
N ALA A 776 6.07 28.15 1.26
CA ALA A 776 5.90 26.78 0.79
C ALA A 776 7.09 26.27 -0.05
N SER A 777 7.84 27.16 -0.72
CA SER A 777 9.02 26.77 -1.49
C SER A 777 10.22 26.41 -0.59
N VAL A 778 10.34 27.09 0.55
CA VAL A 778 11.42 26.85 1.51
C VAL A 778 11.10 25.67 2.43
N SER A 779 9.85 25.58 2.90
CA SER A 779 9.42 24.55 3.85
C SER A 779 8.03 23.99 3.50
N PRO A 780 7.95 23.06 2.54
CA PRO A 780 6.76 22.24 2.33
C PRO A 780 6.37 21.47 3.60
N SER A 781 5.11 21.01 3.68
CA SER A 781 4.57 20.30 4.85
C SER A 781 5.45 19.14 5.33
N ILE A 782 6.01 18.35 4.40
CA ILE A 782 6.89 17.22 4.71
C ILE A 782 8.19 17.63 5.43
N ILE A 783 8.78 18.77 5.06
CA ILE A 783 9.99 19.30 5.71
C ILE A 783 9.62 19.77 7.12
N LYS A 784 8.50 20.49 7.28
CA LYS A 784 8.03 20.93 8.60
C LYS A 784 7.78 19.75 9.54
N GLN A 785 7.17 18.68 9.05
CA GLN A 785 6.95 17.47 9.85
C GLN A 785 8.28 16.84 10.31
N ARG A 786 9.22 16.61 9.38
CA ARG A 786 10.54 16.00 9.70
C ARG A 786 11.38 16.88 10.62
N SER A 787 11.39 18.20 10.40
CA SER A 787 12.07 19.15 11.28
C SER A 787 11.47 19.15 12.70
N SER A 788 10.13 19.04 12.84
CA SER A 788 9.47 19.00 14.15
C SER A 788 9.82 17.73 14.92
N GLY A 789 9.85 16.60 14.23
CA GLY A 789 10.19 15.31 14.82
C GLY A 789 11.65 15.23 15.27
N LEU A 790 12.59 15.76 14.46
CA LEU A 790 13.99 15.84 14.83
C LEU A 790 14.22 16.79 16.00
N LEU A 791 13.61 17.99 15.98
CA LEU A 791 13.71 18.96 17.07
C LEU A 791 13.20 18.36 18.39
N GLY A 792 12.02 17.71 18.37
CA GLY A 792 11.47 17.05 19.55
C GLY A 792 12.39 15.97 20.15
N ARG A 793 13.19 15.28 19.32
CA ARG A 793 14.17 14.28 19.77
C ARG A 793 15.46 14.90 20.31
N CYS A 794 15.90 16.02 19.74
CA CYS A 794 17.07 16.75 20.23
C CYS A 794 16.86 17.28 21.65
N LEU A 795 15.63 17.63 22.04
CA LEU A 795 15.33 18.21 23.35
C LEU A 795 15.36 17.25 24.54
N THR A 796 15.63 15.96 24.31
CA THR A 796 16.00 15.04 25.41
C THR A 796 17.44 15.24 25.87
N CYS A 797 18.24 16.05 25.17
CA CYS A 797 19.64 16.32 25.48
C CYS A 797 19.81 17.74 26.06
N GLU A 798 20.50 17.84 27.19
CA GLU A 798 20.71 19.11 27.91
C GLU A 798 21.46 20.16 27.06
N ASP A 799 22.45 19.75 26.26
CA ASP A 799 23.21 20.64 25.38
C ASP A 799 22.33 21.28 24.28
N CYS A 800 21.38 20.51 23.73
CA CYS A 800 20.41 21.01 22.77
C CYS A 800 19.46 22.02 23.41
N VAL A 801 19.04 21.76 24.66
CA VAL A 801 18.19 22.67 25.44
C VAL A 801 18.93 23.96 25.74
N LYS A 802 20.20 23.88 26.15
CA LYS A 802 21.02 25.05 26.41
C LYS A 802 21.15 25.93 25.17
N LYS A 803 21.44 25.34 24.01
CA LYS A 803 21.49 26.06 22.72
C LYS A 803 20.14 26.67 22.32
N LEU A 804 19.04 25.97 22.58
CA LEU A 804 17.69 26.50 22.36
C LEU A 804 17.43 27.76 23.22
N LEU A 805 17.95 27.79 24.45
CA LEU A 805 17.79 28.91 25.40
C LEU A 805 18.75 30.07 25.11
N GLU A 806 20.01 29.78 24.77
CA GLU A 806 21.07 30.77 24.48
C GLU A 806 20.72 31.67 23.28
N GLU A 807 19.96 31.16 22.30
CA GLU A 807 19.67 31.90 21.07
C GLU A 807 18.48 32.86 21.15
N GLY A 808 17.81 33.00 22.30
CA GLY A 808 16.90 34.11 22.67
C GLY A 808 15.62 34.33 21.82
N VAL A 809 15.54 33.78 20.61
CA VAL A 809 14.51 34.04 19.58
C VAL A 809 13.65 32.79 19.33
N GLY A 810 14.16 31.61 19.71
CA GLY A 810 13.51 30.32 19.46
C GLY A 810 12.18 30.15 20.18
N GLY A 811 12.11 30.48 21.48
CA GLY A 811 10.90 30.31 22.28
C GLY A 811 9.70 31.12 21.79
N GLY A 812 9.94 32.38 21.37
CA GLY A 812 8.90 33.25 20.81
C GLY A 812 8.39 32.76 19.46
N LYS A 813 9.28 32.35 18.55
CA LYS A 813 8.90 31.80 17.23
C LYS A 813 8.17 30.46 17.35
N ILE A 814 8.57 29.59 18.26
CA ILE A 814 7.89 28.31 18.54
C ILE A 814 6.49 28.59 19.12
N CYS A 815 6.34 29.61 19.99
CA CYS A 815 5.03 30.03 20.48
C CYS A 815 4.13 30.58 19.38
N LEU A 816 4.64 31.49 18.54
CA LEU A 816 3.87 32.02 17.42
C LEU A 816 3.44 30.90 16.47
N ALA A 817 4.34 29.96 16.14
CA ALA A 817 4.02 28.80 15.32
C ALA A 817 2.97 27.88 15.97
N LEU A 818 3.00 27.70 17.30
CA LEU A 818 1.97 26.96 18.03
C LEU A 818 0.62 27.69 18.03
N ILE A 819 0.63 29.02 18.23
CA ILE A 819 -0.59 29.85 18.23
C ILE A 819 -1.22 29.85 16.83
N GLU A 820 -0.42 30.05 15.77
CA GLU A 820 -0.86 29.99 14.38
C GLU A 820 -1.37 28.58 14.02
N GLY A 821 -0.68 27.52 14.45
CA GLY A 821 -1.09 26.13 14.18
C GLY A 821 -2.37 25.69 14.90
N VAL A 822 -2.80 26.43 15.93
CA VAL A 822 -4.03 26.16 16.70
C VAL A 822 -5.17 27.14 16.33
N ARG A 823 -4.86 28.28 15.68
CA ARG A 823 -5.87 29.27 15.21
C ARG A 823 -6.50 28.85 13.88
N GLY A 824 -7.84 28.80 13.84
CA GLY A 824 -8.63 28.84 12.60
C GLY A 824 -8.97 30.28 12.19
N GLU A 825 -9.27 30.52 10.92
CA GLU A 825 -9.41 31.87 10.34
C GLU A 825 -10.57 32.74 10.89
N ASP A 826 -11.51 32.21 11.68
CA ASP A 826 -12.72 32.94 12.08
C ASP A 826 -12.84 33.27 13.58
N GLY A 827 -11.73 33.39 14.31
CA GLY A 827 -11.77 33.77 15.73
C GLY A 827 -12.45 32.75 16.67
N ALA A 828 -13.01 31.67 16.13
CA ALA A 828 -13.33 30.43 16.80
C ALA A 828 -12.13 29.48 16.66
N PHE A 829 -11.67 28.94 17.77
CA PHE A 829 -10.68 27.86 17.78
C PHE A 829 -11.33 26.65 17.07
N PHE A 830 -10.72 26.17 15.99
CA PHE A 830 -11.06 25.00 15.17
C PHE A 830 -12.08 25.18 14.02
N LYS A 831 -11.54 25.27 12.79
CA LYS A 831 -12.14 24.67 11.58
C LYS A 831 -11.04 24.26 10.61
N ALA A 832 -11.14 23.03 10.08
CA ALA A 832 -10.10 22.38 9.30
C ALA A 832 -10.21 22.70 7.79
N GLY A 833 -9.76 23.88 7.34
CA GLY A 833 -9.63 24.25 5.91
C GLY A 833 -8.26 23.92 5.31
N GLU A 834 -8.24 23.41 4.06
CA GLU A 834 -7.08 22.89 3.34
C GLU A 834 -6.09 23.98 2.88
N GLY A 835 -4.83 23.84 3.30
CA GLY A 835 -3.71 24.69 2.89
C GLY A 835 -2.90 25.12 4.10
N SER A 836 -1.78 24.45 4.37
CA SER A 836 -0.87 24.67 5.53
C SER A 836 -1.28 24.09 6.90
N LYS A 837 -2.05 23.00 6.94
CA LYS A 837 -2.42 22.33 8.21
C LYS A 837 -1.19 21.77 8.94
N MET A 838 -0.94 22.22 10.17
CA MET A 838 -0.05 21.52 11.11
C MET A 838 -0.68 20.17 11.47
N THR A 839 0.09 19.08 11.37
CA THR A 839 -0.38 17.76 11.84
C THR A 839 -0.37 17.73 13.37
N GLY A 840 -1.23 16.92 14.00
CA GLY A 840 -1.21 16.86 15.47
C GLY A 840 0.09 16.28 16.05
N GLU A 841 0.85 15.50 15.27
CA GLU A 841 2.21 15.09 15.66
C GLU A 841 3.16 16.31 15.77
N MET A 842 3.03 17.28 14.84
CA MET A 842 3.77 18.54 14.92
C MET A 842 3.37 19.34 16.16
N VAL A 843 2.07 19.41 16.48
CA VAL A 843 1.56 20.06 17.69
C VAL A 843 2.14 19.39 18.95
N CYS A 844 2.14 18.06 19.02
CA CYS A 844 2.77 17.32 20.14
C CYS A 844 4.25 17.66 20.30
N ASN A 845 5.01 17.73 19.20
CA ASN A 845 6.43 18.06 19.24
C ASN A 845 6.66 19.52 19.66
N LEU A 846 5.84 20.47 19.20
CA LEU A 846 5.91 21.88 19.62
C LEU A 846 5.59 22.04 21.10
N VAL A 847 4.56 21.36 21.62
CA VAL A 847 4.23 21.37 23.06
C VAL A 847 5.38 20.79 23.89
N ARG A 848 6.02 19.70 23.43
CA ARG A 848 7.23 19.18 24.08
C ARG A 848 8.36 20.20 24.09
N CYS A 849 8.56 20.95 23.01
CA CYS A 849 9.53 22.04 22.97
C CYS A 849 9.22 23.10 24.05
N MET A 850 7.96 23.52 24.10
CA MET A 850 7.51 24.54 25.03
C MET A 850 7.57 24.12 26.50
N ALA A 851 7.38 22.84 26.81
CA ALA A 851 7.51 22.31 28.17
C ALA A 851 8.95 22.40 28.73
N VAL A 852 9.95 22.64 27.87
CA VAL A 852 11.36 22.72 28.23
C VAL A 852 11.88 24.16 28.25
N VAL A 853 11.28 25.07 27.48
CA VAL A 853 11.67 26.49 27.44
C VAL A 853 11.26 27.18 28.75
N LYS A 854 12.25 27.75 29.47
CA LYS A 854 12.06 28.58 30.67
C LYS A 854 12.91 29.86 30.57
N PRO A 855 12.38 31.04 30.92
CA PRO A 855 10.98 31.35 31.26
C PRO A 855 10.06 31.35 30.03
N ALA A 856 8.73 31.34 30.24
CA ALA A 856 7.78 31.46 29.14
C ALA A 856 7.96 32.80 28.39
N PRO A 857 7.75 32.85 27.07
CA PRO A 857 7.96 34.07 26.29
C PRO A 857 6.97 35.18 26.64
N VAL A 858 7.39 36.43 26.42
CA VAL A 858 6.66 37.66 26.77
C VAL A 858 5.40 37.80 25.91
N GLY A 859 4.21 37.96 26.53
CA GLY A 859 2.90 38.01 25.86
C GLY A 859 1.99 36.82 26.20
N THR A 860 1.79 36.54 27.49
CA THR A 860 1.29 35.27 28.05
C THR A 860 -0.14 34.87 27.71
N GLU A 861 -1.01 35.80 27.30
CA GLU A 861 -2.45 35.52 27.14
C GLU A 861 -2.76 34.58 25.97
N GLY A 862 -2.23 34.87 24.77
CA GLY A 862 -2.46 34.03 23.59
C GLY A 862 -1.81 32.64 23.71
N TYR A 863 -0.68 32.58 24.41
CA TYR A 863 0.05 31.35 24.67
C TYR A 863 -0.67 30.44 25.68
N VAL A 864 -1.14 31.01 26.79
CA VAL A 864 -1.96 30.28 27.78
C VAL A 864 -3.27 29.84 27.14
N GLY A 865 -3.92 30.68 26.33
CA GLY A 865 -5.12 30.31 25.57
C GLY A 865 -4.91 29.09 24.66
N ALA A 866 -3.80 29.06 23.91
CA ALA A 866 -3.44 27.91 23.06
C ALA A 866 -3.24 26.63 23.89
N LEU A 867 -2.48 26.68 24.99
CA LEU A 867 -2.28 25.52 25.87
C LEU A 867 -3.58 25.03 26.53
N LEU A 868 -4.43 25.96 26.97
CA LEU A 868 -5.72 25.62 27.58
C LEU A 868 -6.65 24.97 26.55
N SER A 869 -6.68 25.44 25.30
CA SER A 869 -7.45 24.80 24.22
C SER A 869 -7.09 23.32 24.01
N LEU A 870 -5.84 22.95 24.32
CA LEU A 870 -5.34 21.58 24.26
C LEU A 870 -5.61 20.78 25.55
N LEU A 871 -6.23 21.36 26.58
CA LEU A 871 -6.68 20.64 27.78
C LEU A 871 -8.17 20.27 27.70
N PRO A 872 -8.59 19.14 28.30
CA PRO A 872 -9.98 18.67 28.28
C PRO A 872 -10.98 19.75 28.71
N VAL A 873 -12.12 19.82 28.01
CA VAL A 873 -13.19 20.80 28.30
C VAL A 873 -14.15 20.20 29.32
N VAL A 874 -14.47 20.95 30.37
CA VAL A 874 -15.40 20.52 31.42
C VAL A 874 -16.83 20.70 30.93
N LYS A 875 -17.65 19.65 31.04
CA LYS A 875 -19.06 19.65 30.64
C LYS A 875 -19.89 20.38 31.70
N GLY A 876 -20.57 21.46 31.34
CA GLY A 876 -21.44 22.22 32.26
C GLY A 876 -22.76 21.51 32.61
N ASP A 877 -23.32 21.79 33.78
CA ASP A 877 -24.63 21.30 34.19
C ASP A 877 -25.73 22.18 33.55
N ASN A 878 -26.54 21.57 32.68
CA ASN A 878 -27.60 22.20 31.87
C ASN A 878 -27.12 23.20 30.82
N LEU A 879 -27.50 22.94 29.56
CA LEU A 879 -27.15 23.67 28.32
C LEU A 879 -27.42 25.18 28.33
N GLU A 880 -28.14 25.72 29.32
CA GLU A 880 -28.55 27.14 29.35
C GLU A 880 -27.78 28.02 30.35
N SER A 881 -27.07 27.46 31.33
CA SER A 881 -26.44 28.26 32.40
C SER A 881 -24.91 28.35 32.36
N GLY A 882 -24.23 27.43 31.67
CA GLY A 882 -22.76 27.45 31.49
C GLY A 882 -21.92 27.39 32.78
N ASN A 883 -22.54 27.26 33.95
CA ASN A 883 -21.85 27.30 35.23
C ASN A 883 -21.24 25.93 35.57
N ILE A 884 -19.92 25.91 35.78
CA ILE A 884 -19.18 24.71 36.16
C ILE A 884 -19.38 24.45 37.66
N THR A 885 -19.96 23.30 38.02
CA THR A 885 -20.17 22.87 39.40
C THR A 885 -19.18 21.77 39.82
N ALA A 886 -19.18 21.40 41.11
CA ALA A 886 -18.41 20.24 41.58
C ALA A 886 -18.84 18.92 40.92
N GLY A 887 -20.11 18.80 40.50
CA GLY A 887 -20.61 17.64 39.74
C GLY A 887 -20.07 17.62 38.30
N SER A 888 -20.06 18.78 37.64
CA SER A 888 -19.53 18.98 36.28
C SER A 888 -18.08 18.52 36.12
N VAL A 889 -17.24 18.79 37.12
CA VAL A 889 -15.81 18.45 37.10
C VAL A 889 -15.56 16.94 37.23
N CYS A 890 -16.45 16.23 37.92
CA CYS A 890 -16.40 14.77 38.10
C CYS A 890 -17.00 13.97 36.94
N MET A 891 -17.70 14.64 36.01
CA MET A 891 -18.14 14.01 34.77
C MET A 891 -16.97 13.84 33.79
N PRO A 892 -17.05 12.86 32.86
CA PRO A 892 -16.10 12.77 31.77
C PRO A 892 -16.15 14.06 30.92
N PRO A 893 -14.99 14.56 30.45
CA PRO A 893 -14.90 15.79 29.68
C PRO A 893 -15.69 15.70 28.36
N GLU A 894 -16.05 16.87 27.81
CA GLU A 894 -16.84 16.99 26.60
C GLU A 894 -16.11 16.39 25.39
N ALA A 895 -16.82 15.54 24.64
CA ALA A 895 -16.28 14.88 23.44
C ALA A 895 -16.08 15.92 22.33
N ARG A 896 -14.85 15.98 21.78
CA ARG A 896 -14.49 16.91 20.69
C ARG A 896 -14.81 16.29 19.33
N GLU A 897 -15.17 17.12 18.35
CA GLU A 897 -15.46 16.67 16.98
C GLU A 897 -14.31 15.84 16.39
N GLU A 898 -14.64 14.68 15.81
CA GLU A 898 -13.67 13.79 15.18
C GLU A 898 -13.01 14.47 13.97
N GLY A 899 -11.68 14.58 14.00
CA GLY A 899 -10.89 15.19 12.91
C GLY A 899 -10.33 16.58 13.23
N SER A 900 -10.69 17.18 14.37
CA SER A 900 -10.02 18.37 14.90
C SER A 900 -8.63 18.01 15.48
N THR A 901 -7.64 18.91 15.37
CA THR A 901 -6.34 18.75 16.07
C THR A 901 -6.51 18.62 17.59
N ALA A 902 -7.63 19.13 18.12
CA ALA A 902 -8.03 19.03 19.52
C ALA A 902 -8.51 17.63 19.93
N SER A 903 -9.07 16.82 19.02
CA SER A 903 -9.56 15.47 19.34
C SER A 903 -8.43 14.46 19.54
N MET A 904 -7.20 14.82 19.14
CA MET A 904 -6.00 14.02 19.39
C MET A 904 -5.57 14.03 20.87
N VAL A 905 -5.95 15.08 21.62
CA VAL A 905 -5.72 15.19 23.07
C VAL A 905 -6.47 14.08 23.83
N ASP A 906 -7.65 13.72 23.35
CA ASP A 906 -8.47 12.66 23.96
C ASP A 906 -7.85 11.27 23.74
N ARG A 907 -6.95 11.13 22.76
CA ARG A 907 -6.24 9.89 22.41
C ARG A 907 -4.82 9.80 22.98
N ASP A 908 -4.11 10.93 23.16
CA ASP A 908 -2.71 10.96 23.63
C ASP A 908 -2.56 11.61 25.03
N ILE A 909 -2.54 10.77 26.06
CA ILE A 909 -2.34 11.18 27.47
C ILE A 909 -0.97 11.87 27.68
N THR A 910 0.03 11.58 26.84
CA THR A 910 1.36 12.22 26.95
C THR A 910 1.34 13.66 26.46
N LEU A 911 0.45 14.01 25.52
CA LEU A 911 0.22 15.39 25.10
C LEU A 911 -0.34 16.21 26.27
N VAL A 912 -1.36 15.69 26.97
CA VAL A 912 -1.93 16.34 28.17
C VAL A 912 -0.86 16.56 29.24
N ALA A 913 -0.02 15.55 29.50
CA ALA A 913 1.07 15.67 30.48
C ALA A 913 2.05 16.80 30.15
N ASN A 914 2.43 16.92 28.87
CA ASN A 914 3.36 17.95 28.39
C ASN A 914 2.69 19.33 28.32
N CYS A 915 1.40 19.41 28.00
CA CYS A 915 0.63 20.66 28.05
C CYS A 915 0.60 21.23 29.46
N ILE A 916 0.28 20.39 30.46
CA ILE A 916 0.28 20.81 31.87
C ILE A 916 1.69 21.21 32.32
N LYS A 917 2.72 20.48 31.88
CA LYS A 917 4.12 20.84 32.16
C LYS A 917 4.51 22.20 31.57
N ALA A 918 4.06 22.52 30.36
CA ALA A 918 4.24 23.84 29.74
C ALA A 918 3.42 24.93 30.46
N LEU A 919 2.22 24.62 30.94
CA LEU A 919 1.44 25.55 31.77
C LEU A 919 2.16 25.88 33.08
N ILE A 920 2.82 24.91 33.72
CA ILE A 920 3.63 25.16 34.93
C ILE A 920 4.74 26.18 34.66
N THR A 921 5.39 26.15 33.49
CA THR A 921 6.41 27.14 33.16
C THR A 921 5.85 28.55 33.01
N CYS A 922 4.57 28.68 32.63
CA CYS A 922 3.84 29.97 32.62
C CYS A 922 3.52 30.46 34.04
N LEU A 923 3.12 29.55 34.93
CA LEU A 923 2.82 29.86 36.32
C LEU A 923 4.05 30.33 37.09
N ASP A 924 5.25 29.85 36.70
CA ASP A 924 6.52 30.27 37.28
C ASP A 924 6.92 31.71 36.89
N VAL A 925 6.29 32.35 35.88
CA VAL A 925 6.59 33.74 35.43
C VAL A 925 6.00 34.82 36.36
N GLY A 926 5.09 34.45 37.27
CA GLY A 926 4.50 35.35 38.27
C GLY A 926 2.99 35.56 38.10
N LYS A 927 2.43 36.60 38.74
CA LYS A 927 0.97 36.82 38.85
C LYS A 927 0.23 36.88 37.51
N ALA A 928 0.82 37.46 36.47
CA ALA A 928 0.20 37.57 35.15
C ALA A 928 -0.05 36.21 34.48
N GLY A 929 0.83 35.23 34.68
CA GLY A 929 0.65 33.88 34.17
C GLY A 929 -0.45 33.13 34.93
N VAL A 930 -0.54 33.32 36.25
CA VAL A 930 -1.61 32.76 37.09
C VAL A 930 -2.96 33.36 36.70
N GLU A 931 -3.04 34.67 36.52
CA GLU A 931 -4.27 35.38 36.14
C GLU A 931 -4.77 34.91 34.77
N ALA A 932 -3.90 34.79 33.76
CA ALA A 932 -4.27 34.27 32.44
C ALA A 932 -4.82 32.83 32.49
N VAL A 933 -4.25 31.98 33.36
CA VAL A 933 -4.73 30.59 33.53
C VAL A 933 -6.08 30.54 34.25
N VAL A 934 -6.28 31.38 35.27
CA VAL A 934 -7.55 31.46 36.01
C VAL A 934 -8.66 32.03 35.12
N VAL A 935 -8.40 33.12 34.40
CA VAL A 935 -9.37 33.74 33.47
C VAL A 935 -9.74 32.80 32.33
N GLY A 936 -8.79 32.01 31.84
CA GLY A 936 -9.04 31.00 30.79
C GLY A 936 -9.75 29.72 31.25
N GLY A 937 -10.18 29.63 32.52
CA GLY A 937 -10.84 28.43 33.07
C GLY A 937 -9.89 27.24 33.23
N GLY A 938 -8.59 27.48 33.39
CA GLY A 938 -7.58 26.44 33.53
C GLY A 938 -7.67 25.67 34.84
N LEU A 939 -8.17 26.29 35.92
CA LEU A 939 -8.35 25.64 37.22
C LEU A 939 -9.38 24.51 37.13
N GLU A 940 -10.53 24.78 36.53
CA GLU A 940 -11.62 23.82 36.31
C GLU A 940 -11.15 22.62 35.47
N ARG A 941 -10.41 22.88 34.39
CA ARG A 941 -9.85 21.82 33.51
C ARG A 941 -8.83 20.95 34.26
N LEU A 942 -7.97 21.54 35.08
CA LEU A 942 -6.98 20.80 35.88
C LEU A 942 -7.63 19.93 36.96
N ILE A 943 -8.66 20.43 37.65
CA ILE A 943 -9.40 19.64 38.64
C ILE A 943 -10.16 18.50 37.94
N SER A 944 -10.72 18.72 36.75
CA SER A 944 -11.42 17.66 35.98
C SER A 944 -10.47 16.54 35.56
N VAL A 945 -9.24 16.87 35.17
CA VAL A 945 -8.18 15.88 34.88
C VAL A 945 -7.84 15.03 36.11
N LEU A 946 -7.83 15.63 37.30
CA LEU A 946 -7.60 14.88 38.56
C LEU A 946 -8.80 14.05 39.00
N ALA A 947 -10.01 14.57 38.83
CA ALA A 947 -11.26 13.88 39.17
C ALA A 947 -11.45 12.62 38.31
N ASN A 948 -11.15 12.71 37.00
CA ASN A 948 -11.24 11.61 36.03
C ASN A 948 -9.98 10.72 36.04
N ASN A 949 -9.57 10.25 37.22
CA ASN A 949 -8.32 9.50 37.41
C ASN A 949 -8.25 8.15 36.67
N SER A 950 -9.40 7.57 36.29
CA SER A 950 -9.54 6.33 35.52
C SER A 950 -9.21 6.55 34.05
N SER A 951 -9.56 7.71 33.49
CA SER A 951 -9.26 8.13 32.12
C SER A 951 -7.81 8.62 31.98
N TYR A 952 -7.26 9.28 33.01
CA TYR A 952 -5.90 9.80 33.03
C TYR A 952 -4.99 9.00 33.98
N THR A 953 -4.66 7.77 33.58
CA THR A 953 -3.91 6.80 34.40
C THR A 953 -2.43 7.18 34.62
N ASN A 954 -1.86 8.04 33.76
CA ASN A 954 -0.44 8.41 33.81
C ASN A 954 -0.11 9.26 35.04
N ALA A 955 0.79 8.76 35.90
CA ALA A 955 1.23 9.44 37.10
C ALA A 955 1.85 10.84 36.82
N ALA A 956 2.49 11.04 35.67
CA ALA A 956 3.06 12.34 35.30
C ALA A 956 1.96 13.41 35.09
N VAL A 957 0.81 13.04 34.50
CA VAL A 957 -0.33 13.96 34.32
C VAL A 957 -0.86 14.40 35.68
N ARG A 958 -1.09 13.45 36.59
CA ARG A 958 -1.64 13.74 37.92
C ARG A 958 -0.68 14.56 38.78
N LYS A 959 0.62 14.22 38.77
CA LYS A 959 1.67 15.00 39.45
C LYS A 959 1.77 16.42 38.91
N ASN A 960 1.79 16.58 37.59
CA ASN A 960 1.86 17.90 36.97
C ASN A 960 0.59 18.72 37.26
N ALA A 961 -0.59 18.11 37.20
CA ALA A 961 -1.86 18.79 37.48
C ALA A 961 -1.93 19.27 38.95
N ALA A 962 -1.56 18.41 39.90
CA ALA A 962 -1.47 18.78 41.31
C ALA A 962 -0.45 19.90 41.56
N ALA A 963 0.71 19.82 40.91
CA ALA A 963 1.75 20.84 40.99
C ALA A 963 1.33 22.19 40.38
N ALA A 964 0.50 22.18 39.33
CA ALA A 964 -0.08 23.38 38.73
C ALA A 964 -1.15 24.00 39.65
N ILE A 965 -2.09 23.19 40.16
CA ILE A 965 -3.14 23.67 41.09
C ILE A 965 -2.51 24.26 42.35
N ALA A 966 -1.49 23.62 42.92
CA ALA A 966 -0.78 24.14 44.10
C ALA A 966 -0.15 25.52 43.85
N ARG A 967 0.41 25.77 42.66
CA ARG A 967 0.98 27.08 42.29
C ARG A 967 -0.09 28.15 42.10
N ILE A 968 -1.21 27.78 41.46
CA ILE A 968 -2.35 28.68 41.23
C ILE A 968 -2.96 29.11 42.57
N VAL A 969 -3.31 28.14 43.41
CA VAL A 969 -3.97 28.36 44.71
C VAL A 969 -3.06 29.12 45.70
N LYS A 970 -1.73 28.94 45.62
CA LYS A 970 -0.78 29.69 46.45
C LYS A 970 -0.68 31.17 46.04
N SER A 971 -0.99 31.49 44.78
CA SER A 971 -0.74 32.82 44.21
C SER A 971 -1.99 33.69 44.12
N ASP A 972 -3.18 33.08 44.07
CA ASP A 972 -4.48 33.77 43.98
C ASP A 972 -5.50 33.21 44.99
N GLU A 973 -6.00 34.08 45.88
CA GLU A 973 -7.04 33.74 46.87
C GLU A 973 -8.39 33.42 46.23
N ARG A 974 -8.72 34.03 45.08
CA ARG A 974 -9.97 33.73 44.35
C ARG A 974 -9.95 32.31 43.81
N ALA A 975 -8.81 31.89 43.27
CA ALA A 975 -8.60 30.52 42.82
C ALA A 975 -8.65 29.51 43.98
N MET A 976 -8.19 29.89 45.19
CA MET A 976 -8.34 29.05 46.38
C MET A 976 -9.81 28.82 46.76
N ALA A 977 -10.62 29.88 46.76
CA ALA A 977 -12.06 29.78 47.04
C ALA A 977 -12.76 28.90 46.00
N ARG A 978 -12.46 29.12 44.71
CA ARG A 978 -13.01 28.33 43.60
C ARG A 978 -12.59 26.85 43.65
N CYS A 979 -11.33 26.56 44.01
CA CYS A 979 -10.85 25.20 44.18
C CYS A 979 -11.58 24.45 45.31
N ARG A 980 -11.92 25.13 46.40
CA ARG A 980 -12.75 24.56 47.49
C ARG A 980 -14.19 24.30 47.04
N GLU A 981 -14.78 25.23 46.30
CA GLU A 981 -16.13 25.10 45.74
C GLU A 981 -16.27 23.86 44.84
N LEU A 982 -15.24 23.58 44.03
CA LEU A 982 -15.19 22.43 43.12
C LEU A 982 -14.70 21.13 43.80
N ARG A 983 -14.54 21.12 45.12
CA ARG A 983 -14.00 19.98 45.91
C ARG A 983 -12.58 19.55 45.49
N GLY A 984 -11.81 20.42 44.83
CA GLY A 984 -10.46 20.12 44.34
C GLY A 984 -9.46 19.77 45.44
N MET A 985 -9.61 20.36 46.63
CA MET A 985 -8.78 20.05 47.81
C MET A 985 -9.03 18.62 48.32
N GLU A 986 -10.27 18.16 48.30
CA GLU A 986 -10.64 16.81 48.75
C GLU A 986 -10.10 15.75 47.79
N ILE A 987 -10.22 16.01 46.48
CA ILE A 987 -9.67 15.15 45.42
C ILE A 987 -8.14 15.02 45.56
N LEU A 988 -7.43 16.12 45.83
CA LEU A 988 -5.98 16.10 46.04
C LEU A 988 -5.57 15.28 47.27
N ILE A 989 -6.32 15.39 48.38
CA ILE A 989 -6.06 14.63 49.61
C ILE A 989 -6.29 13.14 49.38
N GLU A 990 -7.38 12.76 48.73
CA GLU A 990 -7.72 11.36 48.42
C GLU A 990 -6.68 10.72 47.50
N LEU A 991 -6.26 11.43 46.46
CA LEU A 991 -5.23 10.95 45.53
C LEU A 991 -3.85 10.85 46.18
N GLY A 992 -3.54 11.72 47.14
CA GLY A 992 -2.31 11.64 47.95
C GLY A 992 -2.32 10.45 48.92
N GLN A 993 -3.44 10.24 49.62
CA GLN A 993 -3.59 9.10 50.55
C GLN A 993 -3.56 7.74 49.84
N SER A 994 -4.03 7.68 48.60
CA SER A 994 -3.99 6.48 47.77
C SER A 994 -2.64 6.25 47.05
N GLY A 995 -1.63 7.11 47.27
CA GLY A 995 -0.31 7.01 46.63
C GLY A 995 -0.32 7.20 45.11
N LYS A 996 -1.40 7.80 44.57
CA LYS A 996 -1.61 7.98 43.13
C LYS A 996 -1.00 9.28 42.58
N ILE A 997 -0.58 10.20 43.45
CA ILE A 997 0.14 11.46 43.16
C ILE A 997 1.49 11.45 43.87
#